data_AF-A0A1G1C5I2-F1
#
_entry.id   AF-A0A1G1C5I2-F1
#
_cell.length_a   1.000
_cell.length_b   1.000
_cell.length_c   1.000
_cell.angle_alpha   90.00
_cell.angle_beta   90.00
_cell.angle_gamma   90.00
#
_symmetry.space_group_name_H-M   'P 1'
#
loop_
_entity.id
_entity.type
_entity.pdbx_description
1 polymer ?
#
loop_
_entity_poly.entity_id
_entity_poly.type
_entity_poly.pdbx_seq_one_letter_code
_entity_poly.pdbx_strand_id
1 'polypeptide(L)'
;MFDPGNRLYYTAWNAAENRCLRKSCGECSGRESHRPHTGSLHMAYTFRNAWVVCLLVLGLALVCRRLPGGETAGLDARERELLAGLSSNPNDGLPRRYAVAAVVGGEAPRALATLGTLFSKELGGKGSARLPQSAYDPLCRAADAYLLLRCHRDFARGTPLRRDVAEWLFDSDAHLALFMEGISPEDDWPACYRLIETLFDHDPQGREAFRGLILALALVWDQPRPLLHNQMGPSPPKDAPDVPRLYDYFRLLYSSSRAKVAYGDLSLVVLTFVVDVPVPLDELLWVQKNVKGSQGQWEQKFYDITYDAGRIDRGQYDWPHGSYTLAAIRDHGGICVDQAYYANVTARAYGIPALLFVGAGRRGPHAWFGYLKDKNRWELDAGRFAHDKYATGHALNPQLNQPMTDHDLEYLCQRILDSAKYRDASRYARLACVLLDLGMTDQARNFADLSLEQVRAYVLPWRIHEEILRGQKRSEDLLKLWDAEANAFRKYPDMVASLRQKQAGLLRSLGRDADATKLLERQEDRLDPDRDDLARRLASDQVRQAYDGGNYALARSKLEDLLNEQQAEGQKVLPLLDVYLDLTRETEQTTEAAKFMKRYTDGMQRRSVDDPRTRGVFLELLIRAYENAGDLSNAERTRKKLDRLR
;
A
#
# COMPACT_ATOMS: atom_id res chain seq x y z
N MET A 1 14.12 0.82 17.25
CA MET A 1 14.16 -0.42 18.06
C MET A 1 12.79 -1.05 18.19
N PHE A 2 11.72 -0.26 18.34
CA PHE A 2 10.35 -0.75 18.49
C PHE A 2 9.57 -0.75 17.16
N ASP A 3 9.73 -1.79 16.35
CA ASP A 3 8.70 -2.23 15.39
C ASP A 3 8.50 -3.75 15.61
N PRO A 4 7.63 -4.15 16.55
CA PRO A 4 7.33 -5.56 16.80
C PRO A 4 6.53 -6.20 15.66
N GLY A 5 5.93 -5.39 14.76
CA GLY A 5 5.06 -5.86 13.68
C GLY A 5 5.81 -6.23 12.40
N ASN A 6 7.00 -5.68 12.15
CA ASN A 6 7.76 -5.96 10.91
C ASN A 6 9.04 -6.79 11.08
N ARG A 7 9.66 -6.85 12.27
CA ARG A 7 11.04 -7.42 12.36
C ARG A 7 11.12 -8.92 12.11
N LEU A 8 10.07 -9.70 12.37
CA LEU A 8 10.03 -11.13 12.05
C LEU A 8 9.47 -11.44 10.65
N TYR A 9 8.81 -10.47 10.00
CA TYR A 9 8.30 -10.64 8.63
C TYR A 9 9.27 -10.16 7.54
N TYR A 10 10.24 -9.30 7.90
CA TYR A 10 11.19 -8.67 6.95
C TYR A 10 12.64 -9.16 7.04
N THR A 11 13.01 -9.94 8.04
CA THR A 11 14.41 -10.37 8.23
C THR A 11 14.85 -11.52 7.31
N ALA A 12 13.94 -12.10 6.52
CA ALA A 12 14.26 -12.97 5.39
C ALA A 12 14.23 -12.24 4.02
N TRP A 13 13.96 -10.92 3.99
CA TRP A 13 13.77 -10.15 2.74
C TRP A 13 14.92 -9.17 2.42
N ASN A 14 15.80 -8.85 3.39
CA ASN A 14 16.85 -7.82 3.25
C ASN A 14 18.26 -8.31 2.84
N ALA A 15 18.37 -9.29 1.94
CA ALA A 15 19.67 -9.71 1.38
C ALA A 15 20.08 -8.96 0.09
N ALA A 16 19.20 -8.14 -0.50
CA ALA A 16 19.46 -7.45 -1.77
C ALA A 16 19.93 -5.98 -1.61
N GLU A 17 19.59 -5.28 -0.53
CA GLU A 17 19.98 -3.86 -0.33
C GLU A 17 21.47 -3.65 0.01
N ASN A 18 22.18 -4.68 0.50
CA ASN A 18 23.58 -4.52 0.93
C ASN A 18 24.64 -4.67 -0.18
N ARG A 19 24.26 -4.83 -1.45
CA ARG A 19 25.22 -4.92 -2.59
C ARG A 19 25.43 -3.63 -3.37
N CYS A 20 24.60 -2.60 -3.19
CA CYS A 20 24.79 -1.30 -3.86
C CYS A 20 25.64 -0.29 -3.08
N LEU A 21 25.93 -0.52 -1.79
CA LEU A 21 26.73 0.39 -0.97
C LEU A 21 28.24 0.04 -0.89
N ARG A 22 28.76 -0.86 -1.74
CA ARG A 22 30.18 -1.25 -1.77
C ARG A 22 30.93 -0.97 -3.07
N LYS A 23 30.40 -0.13 -3.97
CA LYS A 23 31.10 0.29 -5.18
C LYS A 23 31.14 1.82 -5.36
N SER A 24 31.52 2.55 -4.32
CA SER A 24 32.07 3.91 -4.47
C SER A 24 32.66 4.37 -3.13
N CYS A 25 33.97 4.24 -2.99
CA CYS A 25 34.86 5.16 -2.27
C CYS A 25 36.19 4.44 -2.00
N GLY A 26 37.15 4.66 -2.89
CA GLY A 26 38.56 4.53 -2.57
C GLY A 26 38.97 5.68 -1.66
N GLU A 27 39.81 5.34 -0.68
CA GLU A 27 40.86 6.18 -0.06
C GLU A 27 40.50 7.62 0.33
N CYS A 28 40.37 7.86 1.65
CA CYS A 28 41.23 8.80 2.37
C CYS A 28 41.03 8.69 3.90
N SER A 29 42.15 8.62 4.59
CA SER A 29 42.36 8.54 6.03
C SER A 29 41.97 9.81 6.80
N GLY A 30 41.48 9.66 8.03
CA GLY A 30 41.49 10.75 9.03
C GLY A 30 40.55 10.51 10.21
N ARG A 31 41.11 10.35 11.41
CA ARG A 31 40.38 10.31 12.69
C ARG A 31 39.74 11.67 12.95
N GLU A 32 38.47 11.70 13.39
CA GLU A 32 38.05 12.34 14.64
C GLU A 32 36.56 12.12 14.92
N SER A 33 36.28 12.04 16.21
CA SER A 33 35.00 11.82 16.88
C SER A 33 33.94 12.87 16.56
N HIS A 34 32.71 12.46 16.24
CA HIS A 34 31.48 13.15 16.66
C HIS A 34 30.24 12.24 16.51
N ARG A 35 29.41 12.22 17.56
CA ARG A 35 28.12 11.51 17.62
C ARG A 35 27.15 12.09 16.57
N PRO A 36 26.40 11.27 15.80
CA PRO A 36 25.29 11.80 15.04
C PRO A 36 23.99 11.71 15.84
N HIS A 37 23.32 12.86 15.94
CA HIS A 37 21.91 12.98 16.28
C HIS A 37 21.06 12.20 15.25
N THR A 38 20.35 11.17 15.70
CA THR A 38 19.34 10.45 14.92
C THR A 38 18.00 11.15 15.07
N GLY A 39 17.76 12.15 14.22
CA GLY A 39 16.47 12.83 14.09
C GLY A 39 15.61 12.21 12.99
N SER A 40 14.41 11.78 13.36
CA SER A 40 13.18 11.75 12.55
C SER A 40 13.23 11.08 11.15
N LEU A 41 13.11 9.76 11.16
CA LEU A 41 12.41 8.99 10.12
C LEU A 41 11.66 7.92 10.91
N HIS A 42 10.33 7.90 10.92
CA HIS A 42 9.47 6.73 11.20
C HIS A 42 8.00 7.20 11.37
N MET A 43 7.27 7.33 10.25
CA MET A 43 5.81 7.46 10.26
C MET A 43 5.22 7.00 8.90
N ALA A 44 5.49 5.75 8.50
CA ALA A 44 5.04 5.26 7.20
C ALA A 44 4.63 3.80 7.22
N TYR A 45 3.61 3.44 8.01
CA TYR A 45 2.95 2.13 7.93
C TYR A 45 1.46 2.27 8.23
N THR A 46 0.67 2.61 7.20
CA THR A 46 -0.77 2.28 6.96
C THR A 46 -1.29 3.19 5.86
N PHE A 47 -1.94 2.60 4.84
CA PHE A 47 -2.48 3.23 3.62
C PHE A 47 -1.43 3.83 2.68
N ARG A 48 -0.63 2.95 2.04
CA ARG A 48 0.30 3.31 0.96
C ARG A 48 -0.31 3.28 -0.46
N ASN A 49 -1.46 2.67 -0.67
CA ASN A 49 -2.11 2.68 -2.00
C ASN A 49 -2.86 4.00 -2.32
N ALA A 50 -2.80 4.97 -1.42
CA ALA A 50 -3.10 6.38 -1.71
C ALA A 50 -1.83 7.25 -1.74
N TRP A 51 -0.62 6.67 -1.68
CA TRP A 51 0.65 7.41 -1.86
C TRP A 51 0.92 7.81 -3.30
N VAL A 52 0.11 7.31 -4.24
CA VAL A 52 -0.06 7.79 -5.61
C VAL A 52 -0.22 9.33 -5.69
N VAL A 53 -0.69 9.98 -4.61
CA VAL A 53 -0.73 11.45 -4.49
C VAL A 53 0.26 12.03 -3.47
N CYS A 54 0.95 11.21 -2.68
CA CYS A 54 1.93 11.66 -1.67
C CYS A 54 3.20 12.26 -2.28
N LEU A 55 3.72 11.73 -3.39
CA LEU A 55 4.88 12.32 -4.06
C LEU A 55 4.52 13.49 -4.98
N LEU A 56 3.23 13.67 -5.30
CA LEU A 56 2.73 14.91 -5.93
C LEU A 56 2.70 16.10 -4.96
N VAL A 57 2.79 15.87 -3.63
CA VAL A 57 2.72 16.91 -2.59
C VAL A 57 4.02 17.04 -1.76
N LEU A 58 4.86 16.00 -1.65
CA LEU A 58 6.12 16.05 -0.87
C LEU A 58 7.33 16.68 -1.59
N GLY A 59 7.15 17.23 -2.80
CA GLY A 59 8.15 18.03 -3.51
C GLY A 59 8.18 19.52 -3.13
N LEU A 60 7.67 19.91 -1.96
CA LEU A 60 7.52 21.31 -1.54
C LEU A 60 7.99 21.53 -0.09
N ALA A 61 9.31 21.44 0.12
CA ALA A 61 9.95 22.06 1.30
C ALA A 61 11.25 22.81 0.98
N LEU A 62 11.73 22.82 -0.27
CA LEU A 62 12.78 23.74 -0.73
C LEU A 62 12.56 24.01 -2.22
N VAL A 63 11.87 25.12 -2.51
CA VAL A 63 12.03 26.04 -3.66
C VAL A 63 10.73 26.88 -3.74
N CYS A 64 10.57 27.77 -2.76
CA CYS A 64 9.79 28.99 -3.01
C CYS A 64 10.69 29.93 -3.83
N ARG A 65 10.83 29.68 -5.14
CA ARG A 65 11.21 30.73 -6.08
C ARG A 65 9.93 31.28 -6.69
N ARG A 66 9.67 32.57 -6.40
CA ARG A 66 8.67 33.38 -7.10
C ARG A 66 8.75 33.09 -8.60
N LEU A 67 7.63 32.73 -9.21
CA LEU A 67 7.47 32.80 -10.66
C LEU A 67 7.72 34.27 -11.05
N PRO A 68 8.66 34.58 -11.96
CA PRO A 68 8.80 35.93 -12.47
C PRO A 68 7.50 36.29 -13.21
N GLY A 69 6.93 37.46 -12.88
CA GLY A 69 5.85 38.04 -13.69
C GLY A 69 6.37 38.26 -15.10
N GLY A 70 5.89 37.46 -16.04
CA GLY A 70 6.34 37.48 -17.43
C GLY A 70 5.57 38.50 -18.26
N GLU A 71 6.31 39.38 -18.93
CA GLU A 71 5.87 40.18 -20.07
C GLU A 71 5.32 39.27 -21.19
N THR A 72 4.25 39.69 -21.86
CA THR A 72 3.52 38.95 -22.90
C THR A 72 4.21 38.92 -24.28
N ALA A 73 5.52 39.19 -24.35
CA ALA A 73 6.27 39.21 -25.61
C ALA A 73 6.86 37.82 -25.91
N GLY A 74 6.28 37.08 -26.87
CA GLY A 74 6.80 35.78 -27.33
C GLY A 74 5.80 34.62 -27.37
N LEU A 75 4.51 34.86 -27.10
CA LEU A 75 3.49 33.82 -27.12
C LEU A 75 3.21 33.32 -28.54
N ASP A 76 3.20 32.00 -28.72
CA ASP A 76 2.80 31.41 -30.00
C ASP A 76 1.27 31.55 -30.24
N ALA A 77 0.78 31.11 -31.40
CA ALA A 77 -0.65 31.22 -31.72
C ALA A 77 -1.53 30.36 -30.79
N ARG A 78 -1.05 29.19 -30.35
CA ARG A 78 -1.79 28.26 -29.48
C ARG A 78 -1.84 28.77 -28.05
N GLU A 79 -0.75 29.36 -27.57
CA GLU A 79 -0.70 30.00 -26.25
C GLU A 79 -1.64 31.21 -26.19
N ARG A 80 -1.71 32.00 -27.26
CA ARG A 80 -2.67 33.12 -27.37
C ARG A 80 -4.11 32.64 -27.40
N GLU A 81 -4.39 31.57 -28.12
CA GLU A 81 -5.71 30.94 -28.17
C GLU A 81 -6.13 30.37 -26.80
N LEU A 82 -5.24 29.63 -26.15
CA LEU A 82 -5.46 29.08 -24.81
C LEU A 82 -5.69 30.20 -23.78
N LEU A 83 -4.89 31.27 -23.84
CA LEU A 83 -5.00 32.41 -22.94
C LEU A 83 -6.14 33.36 -23.31
N ALA A 84 -6.80 33.23 -24.46
CA ALA A 84 -8.00 34.00 -24.79
C ALA A 84 -9.14 33.71 -23.80
N GLY A 85 -9.13 32.52 -23.19
CA GLY A 85 -9.92 32.14 -22.03
C GLY A 85 -10.64 30.81 -22.23
N LEU A 86 -10.94 30.10 -21.15
CA LEU A 86 -11.70 28.84 -21.19
C LEU A 86 -13.19 29.05 -21.51
N SER A 87 -13.66 30.29 -21.42
CA SER A 87 -15.05 30.70 -21.53
C SER A 87 -15.56 30.81 -22.98
N SER A 88 -14.67 30.88 -23.97
CA SER A 88 -15.04 31.09 -25.38
C SER A 88 -15.36 29.79 -26.12
N ASN A 89 -14.83 28.63 -25.69
CA ASN A 89 -15.18 27.32 -26.23
C ASN A 89 -14.97 26.19 -25.19
N PRO A 90 -15.99 25.83 -24.41
CA PRO A 90 -15.87 24.84 -23.32
C PRO A 90 -15.61 23.39 -23.79
N ASN A 91 -15.68 23.10 -25.09
CA ASN A 91 -15.65 21.74 -25.64
C ASN A 91 -14.35 21.31 -26.34
N ASP A 92 -13.36 22.18 -26.47
CA ASP A 92 -12.34 21.97 -27.52
C ASP A 92 -11.13 21.11 -27.12
N GLY A 93 -11.04 20.58 -25.89
CA GLY A 93 -9.89 19.78 -25.45
C GLY A 93 -8.53 20.50 -25.57
N LEU A 94 -8.54 21.81 -25.84
CA LEU A 94 -7.37 22.63 -26.18
C LEU A 94 -6.26 22.56 -25.13
N PRO A 95 -6.55 22.63 -23.80
CA PRO A 95 -5.51 22.47 -22.79
C PRO A 95 -4.75 21.13 -22.90
N ARG A 96 -5.44 20.04 -23.25
CA ARG A 96 -4.81 18.71 -23.39
C ARG A 96 -3.97 18.64 -24.64
N ARG A 97 -4.49 19.05 -25.80
CA ARG A 97 -3.70 19.09 -27.04
C ARG A 97 -2.44 19.95 -26.90
N TYR A 98 -2.55 21.05 -26.17
CA TYR A 98 -1.39 21.87 -25.79
C TYR A 98 -0.41 21.11 -24.89
N ALA A 99 -0.90 20.44 -23.85
CA ALA A 99 -0.06 19.61 -22.98
C ALA A 99 0.63 18.46 -23.74
N VAL A 100 -0.09 17.75 -24.62
CA VAL A 100 0.44 16.68 -25.48
C VAL A 100 1.56 17.21 -26.37
N ALA A 101 1.33 18.33 -27.06
CA ALA A 101 2.35 18.94 -27.89
C ALA A 101 3.60 19.33 -27.07
N ALA A 102 3.41 19.83 -25.85
CA ALA A 102 4.50 20.22 -24.96
C ALA A 102 5.29 19.03 -24.40
N VAL A 103 4.64 17.92 -24.00
CA VAL A 103 5.38 16.72 -23.54
C VAL A 103 6.16 16.07 -24.68
N VAL A 104 5.56 15.97 -25.88
CA VAL A 104 6.23 15.45 -27.08
C VAL A 104 7.39 16.35 -27.52
N GLY A 105 7.22 17.68 -27.42
CA GLY A 105 8.21 18.67 -27.81
C GLY A 105 9.29 18.96 -26.75
N GLY A 106 9.19 18.39 -25.55
CA GLY A 106 10.11 18.70 -24.44
C GLY A 106 9.91 20.09 -23.81
N GLU A 107 8.76 20.72 -24.02
CA GLU A 107 8.42 22.07 -23.56
C GLU A 107 7.54 22.09 -22.30
N ALA A 108 7.48 20.99 -21.55
CA ALA A 108 6.61 20.85 -20.38
C ALA A 108 6.73 22.00 -19.34
N PRO A 109 7.94 22.52 -19.00
CA PRO A 109 8.06 23.65 -18.08
C PRO A 109 7.40 24.94 -18.58
N ARG A 110 7.51 25.24 -19.89
CA ARG A 110 6.87 26.41 -20.51
C ARG A 110 5.35 26.26 -20.46
N ALA A 111 4.85 25.09 -20.84
CA ALA A 111 3.41 24.82 -20.85
C ALA A 111 2.78 24.87 -19.45
N LEU A 112 3.50 24.42 -18.41
CA LEU A 112 3.07 24.57 -17.01
C LEU A 112 2.91 26.04 -16.62
N ALA A 113 3.84 26.91 -17.02
CA ALA A 113 3.77 28.34 -16.75
C ALA A 113 2.56 28.99 -17.46
N THR A 114 2.30 28.60 -18.72
CA THR A 114 1.14 29.06 -19.49
C THR A 114 -0.17 28.64 -18.84
N LEU A 115 -0.32 27.38 -18.44
CA LEU A 115 -1.52 26.92 -17.74
C LEU A 115 -1.67 27.58 -16.36
N GLY A 116 -0.59 27.83 -15.62
CA GLY A 116 -0.64 28.61 -14.38
C GLY A 116 -1.16 30.03 -14.59
N THR A 117 -0.78 30.65 -15.72
CA THR A 117 -1.28 31.97 -16.13
C THR A 117 -2.76 31.92 -16.50
N LEU A 118 -3.20 30.87 -17.19
CA LEU A 118 -4.60 30.62 -17.50
C LEU A 118 -5.45 30.54 -16.23
N PHE A 119 -5.07 29.72 -15.25
CA PHE A 119 -5.76 29.65 -13.96
C PHE A 119 -5.78 31.01 -13.26
N SER A 120 -4.67 31.75 -13.30
CA SER A 120 -4.58 33.07 -12.68
C SER A 120 -5.48 34.09 -13.35
N LYS A 121 -5.67 34.02 -14.67
CA LYS A 121 -6.61 34.87 -15.40
C LYS A 121 -8.07 34.50 -15.11
N GLU A 122 -8.38 33.21 -15.09
CA GLU A 122 -9.75 32.72 -14.92
C GLU A 122 -10.24 32.86 -13.45
N LEU A 123 -9.34 32.78 -12.48
CA LEU A 123 -9.66 32.73 -11.05
C LEU A 123 -9.08 33.90 -10.23
N GLY A 124 -8.13 34.65 -10.80
CA GLY A 124 -7.49 35.77 -10.13
C GLY A 124 -8.49 36.82 -9.66
N GLY A 125 -8.39 37.20 -8.39
CA GLY A 125 -9.29 38.19 -7.77
C GLY A 125 -10.68 37.67 -7.37
N LYS A 126 -11.03 36.40 -7.66
CA LYS A 126 -12.34 35.83 -7.30
C LYS A 126 -12.43 35.33 -5.84
N GLY A 127 -11.32 35.30 -5.09
CA GLY A 127 -11.28 34.93 -3.67
C GLY A 127 -12.09 33.65 -3.35
N SER A 128 -12.86 33.67 -2.27
CA SER A 128 -13.75 32.57 -1.89
C SER A 128 -15.06 32.48 -2.67
N ALA A 129 -15.28 33.32 -3.69
CA ALA A 129 -16.55 33.35 -4.41
C ALA A 129 -16.79 32.04 -5.17
N ARG A 130 -18.01 31.52 -5.07
CA ARG A 130 -18.42 30.30 -5.79
C ARG A 130 -18.53 30.60 -7.29
N LEU A 131 -17.80 29.84 -8.09
CA LEU A 131 -17.85 29.92 -9.54
C LEU A 131 -19.15 29.32 -10.09
N PRO A 132 -19.66 29.79 -11.24
CA PRO A 132 -20.77 29.14 -11.93
C PRO A 132 -20.38 27.72 -12.34
N GLN A 133 -21.33 26.77 -12.24
CA GLN A 133 -21.10 25.36 -12.54
C GLN A 133 -20.62 25.11 -13.98
N SER A 134 -21.02 25.97 -14.92
CA SER A 134 -20.56 25.94 -16.32
C SER A 134 -19.05 26.10 -16.48
N ALA A 135 -18.35 26.66 -15.48
CA ALA A 135 -16.90 26.82 -15.50
C ALA A 135 -16.15 25.57 -15.01
N TYR A 136 -16.83 24.58 -14.41
CA TYR A 136 -16.15 23.48 -13.71
C TYR A 136 -15.48 22.52 -14.68
N ASP A 137 -16.20 22.08 -15.72
CA ASP A 137 -15.67 21.12 -16.70
C ASP A 137 -14.43 21.65 -17.45
N PRO A 138 -14.42 22.90 -17.98
CA PRO A 138 -13.22 23.46 -18.61
C PRO A 138 -12.02 23.54 -17.66
N LEU A 139 -12.26 23.94 -16.40
CA LEU A 139 -11.19 24.01 -15.38
C LEU A 139 -10.66 22.62 -15.01
N CYS A 140 -11.53 21.61 -14.90
CA CYS A 140 -11.11 20.24 -14.63
C CYS A 140 -10.25 19.69 -15.79
N ARG A 141 -10.62 19.96 -17.04
CA ARG A 141 -9.82 19.57 -18.22
C ARG A 141 -8.46 20.27 -18.24
N ALA A 142 -8.42 21.56 -17.90
CA ALA A 142 -7.16 22.30 -17.76
C ALA A 142 -6.29 21.76 -16.61
N ALA A 143 -6.91 21.32 -15.51
CA ALA A 143 -6.21 20.73 -14.39
C ALA A 143 -5.61 19.37 -14.76
N ASP A 144 -6.35 18.52 -15.48
CA ASP A 144 -5.83 17.24 -15.97
C ASP A 144 -4.61 17.45 -16.91
N ALA A 145 -4.67 18.45 -17.79
CA ALA A 145 -3.54 18.85 -18.63
C ALA A 145 -2.33 19.36 -17.81
N TYR A 146 -2.58 20.18 -16.78
CA TYR A 146 -1.54 20.65 -15.87
C TYR A 146 -0.88 19.49 -15.11
N LEU A 147 -1.69 18.56 -14.59
CA LEU A 147 -1.21 17.39 -13.87
C LEU A 147 -0.36 16.49 -14.77
N LEU A 148 -0.78 16.23 -16.00
CA LEU A 148 0.01 15.49 -16.99
C LEU A 148 1.41 16.10 -17.17
N LEU A 149 1.48 17.42 -17.39
CA LEU A 149 2.75 18.12 -17.57
C LEU A 149 3.63 18.08 -16.33
N ARG A 150 3.01 18.23 -15.14
CA ARG A 150 3.71 18.14 -13.86
C ARG A 150 4.29 16.74 -13.65
N CYS A 151 3.47 15.70 -13.79
CA CYS A 151 3.91 14.33 -13.64
C CYS A 151 5.00 13.98 -14.64
N HIS A 152 4.86 14.40 -15.91
CA HIS A 152 5.90 14.19 -16.91
C HIS A 152 7.22 14.87 -16.54
N ARG A 153 7.17 16.12 -16.04
CA ARG A 153 8.35 16.85 -15.57
C ARG A 153 9.03 16.15 -14.38
N ASP A 154 8.25 15.62 -13.46
CA ASP A 154 8.74 15.10 -12.18
C ASP A 154 9.18 13.63 -12.25
N PHE A 155 8.48 12.81 -13.02
CA PHE A 155 8.66 11.35 -13.05
C PHE A 155 9.12 10.78 -14.40
N ALA A 156 8.85 11.48 -15.50
CA ALA A 156 9.21 11.02 -16.85
C ALA A 156 10.26 11.93 -17.53
N ARG A 157 11.02 12.71 -16.76
CA ARG A 157 11.92 13.74 -17.30
C ARG A 157 12.92 13.14 -18.30
N GLY A 158 12.89 13.67 -19.53
CA GLY A 158 13.79 13.23 -20.61
C GLY A 158 13.34 11.95 -21.30
N THR A 159 12.17 11.40 -20.96
CA THR A 159 11.54 10.31 -21.71
C THR A 159 10.94 10.87 -23.00
N PRO A 160 11.42 10.48 -24.18
CA PRO A 160 10.76 10.89 -25.42
C PRO A 160 9.39 10.22 -25.50
N LEU A 161 8.35 11.01 -25.74
CA LEU A 161 7.01 10.46 -25.97
C LEU A 161 6.71 10.45 -27.48
N ARG A 162 6.40 9.27 -28.03
CA ARG A 162 5.94 9.19 -29.42
C ARG A 162 4.58 9.86 -29.59
N ARG A 163 4.47 10.72 -30.61
CA ARG A 163 3.34 11.64 -30.80
C ARG A 163 1.99 10.92 -30.90
N ASP A 164 1.89 9.91 -31.73
CA ASP A 164 0.68 9.12 -31.97
C ASP A 164 0.17 8.42 -30.70
N VAL A 165 1.08 7.89 -29.89
CA VAL A 165 0.75 7.24 -28.60
C VAL A 165 0.33 8.27 -27.57
N ALA A 166 1.03 9.40 -27.49
CA ALA A 166 0.67 10.50 -26.60
C ALA A 166 -0.70 11.11 -26.96
N GLU A 167 -1.00 11.28 -28.25
CA GLU A 167 -2.31 11.73 -28.73
C GLU A 167 -3.40 10.70 -28.38
N TRP A 168 -3.15 9.41 -28.61
CA TRP A 168 -4.07 8.35 -28.22
C TRP A 168 -4.35 8.32 -26.71
N LEU A 169 -3.32 8.43 -25.88
CA LEU A 169 -3.43 8.27 -24.43
C LEU A 169 -3.99 9.53 -23.74
N PHE A 170 -3.62 10.72 -24.22
CA PHE A 170 -3.85 11.96 -23.46
C PHE A 170 -4.84 12.93 -24.10
N ASP A 171 -5.17 12.83 -25.39
CA ASP A 171 -6.12 13.76 -26.02
C ASP A 171 -7.59 13.41 -25.67
N SER A 172 -7.87 12.13 -25.43
CA SER A 172 -9.16 11.62 -24.98
C SER A 172 -9.38 11.85 -23.48
N ASP A 173 -10.52 12.48 -23.12
CA ASP A 173 -10.97 12.65 -21.71
C ASP A 173 -10.98 11.30 -20.96
N ALA A 174 -11.47 10.26 -21.63
CA ALA A 174 -11.60 8.93 -21.02
C ALA A 174 -10.24 8.25 -20.84
N HIS A 175 -9.31 8.40 -21.78
CA HIS A 175 -7.99 7.75 -21.71
C HIS A 175 -7.11 8.44 -20.69
N LEU A 176 -7.06 9.77 -20.70
CA LEU A 176 -6.28 10.54 -19.74
C LEU A 176 -6.80 10.30 -18.32
N ALA A 177 -8.13 10.35 -18.11
CA ALA A 177 -8.69 10.08 -16.79
C ALA A 177 -8.34 8.67 -16.30
N LEU A 178 -8.48 7.65 -17.16
CA LEU A 178 -8.15 6.28 -16.82
C LEU A 178 -6.66 6.11 -16.47
N PHE A 179 -5.78 6.76 -17.23
CA PHE A 179 -4.34 6.74 -16.96
C PHE A 179 -3.99 7.46 -15.65
N MET A 180 -4.50 8.67 -15.43
CA MET A 180 -4.25 9.46 -14.23
C MET A 180 -4.84 8.85 -12.96
N GLU A 181 -5.89 8.03 -13.09
CA GLU A 181 -6.47 7.27 -11.97
C GLU A 181 -5.66 6.00 -11.65
N GLY A 182 -4.92 5.46 -12.61
CA GLY A 182 -4.11 4.24 -12.44
C GLY A 182 -2.66 4.50 -12.04
N ILE A 183 -2.01 5.51 -12.62
CA ILE A 183 -0.55 5.70 -12.48
C ILE A 183 -0.14 6.34 -11.15
N SER A 184 0.95 5.83 -10.58
CA SER A 184 1.58 6.25 -9.33
C SER A 184 2.92 6.94 -9.55
N PRO A 185 3.35 7.86 -8.67
CA PRO A 185 4.70 8.38 -8.61
C PRO A 185 5.77 7.30 -8.34
N GLU A 186 5.38 6.20 -7.72
CA GLU A 186 6.24 5.04 -7.45
C GLU A 186 6.36 4.08 -8.66
N ASP A 187 5.57 4.28 -9.72
CA ASP A 187 5.73 3.55 -10.98
C ASP A 187 6.99 4.03 -11.72
N ASP A 188 7.63 3.14 -12.49
CA ASP A 188 8.65 3.51 -13.46
C ASP A 188 7.95 4.07 -14.71
N TRP A 189 7.65 5.37 -14.68
CA TRP A 189 6.98 6.10 -15.76
C TRP A 189 7.61 5.85 -17.14
N PRO A 190 8.95 5.97 -17.32
CA PRO A 190 9.59 5.62 -18.57
C PRO A 190 9.33 4.17 -19.03
N ALA A 191 9.41 3.18 -18.13
CA ALA A 191 9.17 1.77 -18.47
C ALA A 191 7.70 1.50 -18.79
N CYS A 192 6.79 2.02 -17.98
CA CYS A 192 5.34 1.97 -18.20
C CYS A 192 5.00 2.52 -19.59
N TYR A 193 5.51 3.71 -19.94
CA TYR A 193 5.23 4.30 -21.25
C TYR A 193 5.79 3.47 -22.42
N ARG A 194 7.01 2.93 -22.31
CA ARG A 194 7.57 2.02 -23.34
C ARG A 194 6.71 0.77 -23.53
N LEU A 195 6.14 0.22 -22.46
CA LEU A 195 5.23 -0.92 -22.54
C LEU A 195 3.91 -0.54 -23.21
N ILE A 196 3.38 0.66 -22.93
CA ILE A 196 2.21 1.20 -23.63
C ILE A 196 2.49 1.33 -25.14
N GLU A 197 3.63 1.91 -25.53
CA GLU A 197 4.02 2.01 -26.95
C GLU A 197 4.11 0.64 -27.61
N THR A 198 4.76 -0.32 -26.93
CA THR A 198 4.92 -1.69 -27.41
C THR A 198 3.56 -2.35 -27.66
N LEU A 199 2.64 -2.27 -26.71
CA LEU A 199 1.32 -2.88 -26.82
C LEU A 199 0.38 -2.12 -27.78
N PHE A 200 0.55 -0.81 -27.90
CA PHE A 200 -0.15 0.03 -28.87
C PHE A 200 0.16 -0.38 -30.32
N ASP A 201 1.42 -0.72 -30.60
CA ASP A 201 1.88 -1.23 -31.89
C ASP A 201 1.51 -2.70 -32.10
N HIS A 202 1.52 -3.50 -31.03
CA HIS A 202 1.25 -4.93 -31.07
C HIS A 202 -0.20 -5.24 -31.48
N ASP A 203 -1.18 -4.42 -31.07
CA ASP A 203 -2.59 -4.64 -31.41
C ASP A 203 -3.32 -3.38 -31.92
N PRO A 204 -3.01 -2.91 -33.14
CA PRO A 204 -3.62 -1.71 -33.70
C PRO A 204 -5.15 -1.82 -33.86
N GLN A 205 -5.68 -3.04 -34.02
CA GLN A 205 -7.10 -3.31 -34.23
C GLN A 205 -7.88 -3.41 -32.91
N GLY A 206 -7.26 -3.96 -31.84
CA GLY A 206 -7.91 -4.20 -30.56
C GLY A 206 -7.59 -3.19 -29.46
N ARG A 207 -6.58 -2.33 -29.62
CA ARG A 207 -6.13 -1.40 -28.56
C ARG A 207 -7.21 -0.49 -27.97
N GLU A 208 -8.22 -0.09 -28.73
CA GLU A 208 -9.34 0.70 -28.20
C GLU A 208 -10.24 -0.12 -27.26
N ALA A 209 -10.57 -1.34 -27.69
CA ALA A 209 -11.42 -2.26 -26.93
C ALA A 209 -10.71 -2.78 -25.68
N PHE A 210 -9.39 -2.94 -25.74
CA PHE A 210 -8.55 -3.51 -24.67
C PHE A 210 -7.60 -2.49 -24.02
N ARG A 211 -7.89 -1.19 -24.12
CA ARG A 211 -7.05 -0.12 -23.55
C ARG A 211 -6.75 -0.31 -22.06
N GLY A 212 -7.73 -0.77 -21.27
CA GLY A 212 -7.53 -1.04 -19.85
C GLY A 212 -6.54 -2.19 -19.61
N LEU A 213 -6.49 -3.18 -20.51
CA LEU A 213 -5.56 -4.30 -20.44
C LEU A 213 -4.13 -3.84 -20.78
N ILE A 214 -3.99 -2.97 -21.77
CA ILE A 214 -2.71 -2.31 -22.09
C ILE A 214 -2.18 -1.57 -20.86
N LEU A 215 -3.01 -0.73 -20.24
CA LEU A 215 -2.61 0.05 -19.07
C LEU A 215 -2.31 -0.84 -17.85
N ALA A 216 -3.14 -1.85 -17.56
CA ALA A 216 -2.89 -2.74 -16.43
C ALA A 216 -1.57 -3.50 -16.57
N LEU A 217 -1.25 -4.00 -17.77
CA LEU A 217 0.01 -4.67 -18.03
C LEU A 217 1.19 -3.70 -17.91
N ALA A 218 1.08 -2.50 -18.48
CA ALA A 218 2.12 -1.49 -18.37
C ALA A 218 2.40 -1.09 -16.91
N LEU A 219 1.36 -0.97 -16.07
CA LEU A 219 1.49 -0.60 -14.65
C LEU A 219 2.02 -1.74 -13.76
N VAL A 220 1.78 -3.00 -14.11
CA VAL A 220 2.24 -4.15 -13.31
C VAL A 220 3.67 -4.57 -13.67
N TRP A 221 4.04 -4.38 -14.94
CA TRP A 221 5.28 -4.88 -15.53
C TRP A 221 6.30 -3.78 -15.86
N ASP A 222 6.06 -2.55 -15.43
CA ASP A 222 7.04 -1.46 -15.47
C ASP A 222 8.28 -1.77 -14.60
N GLN A 223 8.15 -2.68 -13.64
CA GLN A 223 9.19 -3.09 -12.71
C GLN A 223 9.35 -4.62 -12.62
N PRO A 224 10.55 -5.14 -12.27
CA PRO A 224 10.74 -6.56 -12.02
C PRO A 224 9.84 -7.06 -10.89
N ARG A 225 9.27 -8.27 -11.06
CA ARG A 225 8.37 -8.87 -10.07
C ARG A 225 9.14 -9.66 -9.01
N PRO A 226 8.82 -9.51 -7.71
CA PRO A 226 9.30 -10.40 -6.67
C PRO A 226 8.64 -11.78 -6.78
N LEU A 227 9.21 -12.77 -6.10
CA LEU A 227 8.52 -14.04 -5.90
C LEU A 227 7.22 -13.81 -5.09
N LEU A 228 6.15 -14.53 -5.44
CA LEU A 228 4.88 -14.45 -4.70
C LEU A 228 5.00 -14.91 -3.25
N HIS A 229 5.98 -15.77 -2.94
CA HIS A 229 6.40 -16.13 -1.59
C HIS A 229 7.84 -16.70 -1.63
N ASN A 230 8.48 -16.79 -0.47
CA ASN A 230 9.89 -17.20 -0.33
C ASN A 230 10.10 -18.71 -0.17
N GLN A 231 9.05 -19.50 0.06
CA GLN A 231 9.11 -20.95 0.31
C GLN A 231 9.12 -21.83 -0.97
N MET A 232 9.46 -21.26 -2.13
CA MET A 232 9.49 -21.96 -3.42
C MET A 232 10.72 -22.87 -3.63
N GLY A 233 11.61 -22.95 -2.63
CA GLY A 233 12.84 -23.73 -2.72
C GLY A 233 13.86 -23.15 -3.71
N PRO A 234 14.88 -23.93 -4.12
CA PRO A 234 16.01 -23.44 -4.92
C PRO A 234 15.70 -23.20 -6.41
N SER A 235 14.54 -23.67 -6.88
CA SER A 235 14.13 -23.60 -8.30
C SER A 235 12.76 -22.95 -8.46
N PRO A 236 12.60 -21.67 -8.05
CA PRO A 236 11.37 -20.93 -8.30
C PRO A 236 11.16 -20.71 -9.81
N PRO A 237 9.95 -20.35 -10.26
CA PRO A 237 9.73 -19.88 -11.63
C PRO A 237 10.62 -18.66 -11.89
N LYS A 238 11.44 -18.69 -12.96
CA LYS A 238 12.47 -17.65 -13.20
C LYS A 238 12.12 -16.63 -14.27
N ASP A 239 10.99 -16.79 -14.96
CA ASP A 239 10.74 -16.02 -16.18
C ASP A 239 9.73 -14.90 -15.93
N ALA A 240 10.18 -13.65 -16.15
CA ALA A 240 9.25 -12.57 -16.43
C ALA A 240 8.56 -12.88 -17.77
N PRO A 241 7.22 -12.91 -17.83
CA PRO A 241 6.49 -13.19 -19.05
C PRO A 241 6.80 -12.14 -20.12
N ASP A 242 6.87 -12.62 -21.36
CA ASP A 242 6.80 -11.80 -22.56
C ASP A 242 5.47 -11.05 -22.55
N VAL A 243 5.52 -9.74 -22.26
CA VAL A 243 4.33 -8.89 -22.03
C VAL A 243 3.38 -8.89 -23.25
N PRO A 244 3.84 -8.72 -24.50
CA PRO A 244 3.00 -8.94 -25.69
C PRO A 244 2.28 -10.29 -25.73
N ARG A 245 2.97 -11.40 -25.40
CA ARG A 245 2.32 -12.72 -25.37
C ARG A 245 1.32 -12.85 -24.21
N LEU A 246 1.59 -12.22 -23.08
CA LEU A 246 0.66 -12.15 -21.95
C LEU A 246 -0.59 -11.32 -22.30
N TYR A 247 -0.40 -10.23 -23.05
CA TYR A 247 -1.50 -9.45 -23.62
C TYR A 247 -2.37 -10.31 -24.54
N ASP A 248 -1.77 -11.05 -25.48
CA ASP A 248 -2.50 -11.94 -26.40
C ASP A 248 -3.31 -13.00 -25.64
N TYR A 249 -2.71 -13.57 -24.59
CA TYR A 249 -3.40 -14.53 -23.72
C TYR A 249 -4.66 -13.94 -23.10
N PHE A 250 -4.56 -12.79 -22.43
CA PHE A 250 -5.71 -12.17 -21.77
C PHE A 250 -6.73 -11.61 -22.75
N ARG A 251 -6.28 -11.03 -23.86
CA ARG A 251 -7.18 -10.58 -24.94
C ARG A 251 -8.00 -11.74 -25.48
N LEU A 252 -7.37 -12.88 -25.79
CA LEU A 252 -8.06 -14.08 -26.25
C LEU A 252 -9.02 -14.61 -25.19
N LEU A 253 -8.59 -14.65 -23.93
CA LEU A 253 -9.42 -15.08 -22.81
C LEU A 253 -10.70 -14.25 -22.72
N TYR A 254 -10.57 -12.91 -22.68
CA TYR A 254 -11.70 -11.98 -22.57
C TYR A 254 -12.54 -11.83 -23.84
N SER A 255 -11.99 -12.20 -25.00
CA SER A 255 -12.76 -12.30 -26.26
C SER A 255 -13.52 -13.63 -26.38
N SER A 256 -13.39 -14.53 -25.40
CA SER A 256 -13.98 -15.87 -25.42
C SER A 256 -14.93 -16.08 -24.24
N SER A 257 -15.74 -17.14 -24.30
CA SER A 257 -16.57 -17.58 -23.17
C SER A 257 -15.79 -18.27 -22.03
N ARG A 258 -14.45 -18.30 -22.11
CA ARG A 258 -13.60 -18.94 -21.10
C ARG A 258 -13.32 -18.05 -19.90
N ALA A 259 -13.32 -16.72 -20.09
CA ALA A 259 -13.16 -15.77 -19.00
C ALA A 259 -14.25 -15.99 -17.96
N LYS A 260 -13.86 -16.00 -16.68
CA LYS A 260 -14.79 -16.19 -15.57
C LYS A 260 -15.33 -14.86 -15.03
N VAL A 261 -14.67 -13.76 -15.36
CA VAL A 261 -15.15 -12.40 -15.12
C VAL A 261 -15.21 -11.66 -16.45
N ALA A 262 -16.29 -10.90 -16.67
CA ALA A 262 -16.41 -10.09 -17.87
C ALA A 262 -15.40 -8.93 -17.82
N TYR A 263 -14.70 -8.70 -18.93
CA TYR A 263 -13.70 -7.63 -19.01
C TYR A 263 -14.25 -6.25 -18.63
N GLY A 264 -15.47 -5.92 -19.08
CA GLY A 264 -16.11 -4.64 -18.77
C GLY A 264 -16.55 -4.47 -17.32
N ASP A 265 -16.51 -5.52 -16.51
CA ASP A 265 -16.80 -5.46 -15.06
C ASP A 265 -15.53 -5.21 -14.22
N LEU A 266 -14.35 -5.14 -14.85
CA LEU A 266 -13.07 -4.93 -14.18
C LEU A 266 -12.64 -3.47 -14.36
N SER A 267 -12.48 -2.73 -13.25
CA SER A 267 -11.79 -1.45 -13.26
C SER A 267 -10.29 -1.66 -13.54
N LEU A 268 -9.58 -0.60 -13.91
CA LEU A 268 -8.13 -0.68 -14.15
C LEU A 268 -7.38 -1.24 -12.92
N VAL A 269 -7.73 -0.73 -11.73
CA VAL A 269 -7.16 -1.19 -10.46
C VAL A 269 -7.45 -2.66 -10.23
N VAL A 270 -8.69 -3.12 -10.46
CA VAL A 270 -9.05 -4.54 -10.28
C VAL A 270 -8.31 -5.44 -11.29
N LEU A 271 -8.06 -4.93 -12.50
CA LEU A 271 -7.38 -5.68 -13.56
C LEU A 271 -5.88 -5.93 -13.25
N THR A 272 -5.23 -5.08 -12.45
CA THR A 272 -3.83 -5.32 -12.02
C THR A 272 -3.70 -6.62 -11.21
N PHE A 273 -4.72 -6.96 -10.40
CA PHE A 273 -4.80 -8.22 -9.64
C PHE A 273 -5.05 -9.46 -10.51
N VAL A 274 -5.30 -9.29 -11.81
CA VAL A 274 -5.38 -10.39 -12.78
C VAL A 274 -4.06 -10.58 -13.50
N VAL A 275 -3.46 -9.49 -13.99
CA VAL A 275 -2.33 -9.54 -14.93
C VAL A 275 -0.96 -9.66 -14.26
N ASP A 276 -0.89 -9.53 -12.93
CA ASP A 276 0.27 -9.90 -12.12
C ASP A 276 0.44 -11.43 -12.12
N VAL A 277 1.10 -11.93 -13.14
CA VAL A 277 1.36 -13.35 -13.32
C VAL A 277 2.87 -13.56 -13.44
N PRO A 278 3.62 -13.61 -12.32
CA PRO A 278 5.06 -13.89 -12.33
C PRO A 278 5.35 -15.38 -12.52
N VAL A 279 4.73 -15.99 -13.52
CA VAL A 279 4.97 -17.38 -13.94
C VAL A 279 5.06 -17.47 -15.47
N PRO A 280 5.77 -18.48 -16.01
CA PRO A 280 5.79 -18.74 -17.44
C PRO A 280 4.39 -18.90 -18.02
N LEU A 281 4.18 -18.45 -19.27
CA LEU A 281 2.89 -18.56 -19.96
C LEU A 281 2.39 -20.02 -20.06
N ASP A 282 3.31 -20.98 -20.13
CA ASP A 282 2.99 -22.40 -20.17
C ASP A 282 2.24 -22.87 -18.92
N GLU A 283 2.44 -22.26 -17.76
CA GLU A 283 1.65 -22.51 -16.54
C GLU A 283 0.18 -22.10 -16.76
N LEU A 284 -0.07 -20.92 -17.35
CA LEU A 284 -1.43 -20.47 -17.66
C LEU A 284 -2.13 -21.38 -18.66
N LEU A 285 -1.42 -21.81 -19.71
CA LEU A 285 -1.93 -22.75 -20.70
C LEU A 285 -2.21 -24.13 -20.09
N TRP A 286 -1.35 -24.59 -19.18
CA TRP A 286 -1.57 -25.79 -18.41
C TRP A 286 -2.84 -25.68 -17.56
N VAL A 287 -3.08 -24.54 -16.91
CA VAL A 287 -4.31 -24.29 -16.12
C VAL A 287 -5.55 -24.37 -17.00
N GLN A 288 -5.55 -23.71 -18.16
CA GLN A 288 -6.69 -23.75 -19.10
C GLN A 288 -7.07 -25.19 -19.52
N LYS A 289 -6.06 -26.08 -19.62
CA LYS A 289 -6.25 -27.49 -19.95
C LYS A 289 -6.70 -28.33 -18.76
N ASN A 290 -6.05 -28.17 -17.61
CA ASN A 290 -6.08 -29.16 -16.52
C ASN A 290 -6.93 -28.78 -15.31
N VAL A 291 -7.31 -27.52 -15.17
CA VAL A 291 -8.06 -27.01 -14.02
C VAL A 291 -9.39 -26.47 -14.50
N LYS A 292 -10.49 -26.83 -13.82
CA LYS A 292 -11.85 -26.38 -14.13
C LYS A 292 -12.51 -25.84 -12.86
N GLY A 293 -13.41 -24.87 -13.02
CA GLY A 293 -14.17 -24.28 -11.93
C GLY A 293 -15.12 -23.20 -12.40
N SER A 294 -15.98 -22.75 -11.49
CA SER A 294 -16.81 -21.55 -11.61
C SER A 294 -16.27 -20.45 -10.71
N GLN A 295 -16.39 -19.18 -11.12
CA GLN A 295 -15.93 -18.03 -10.35
C GLN A 295 -16.36 -18.14 -8.88
N GLY A 296 -17.66 -18.23 -8.58
CA GLY A 296 -18.16 -18.19 -7.20
C GLY A 296 -17.78 -19.37 -6.27
N GLN A 297 -17.01 -20.34 -6.76
CA GLN A 297 -16.53 -21.49 -5.99
C GLN A 297 -15.01 -21.66 -6.11
N TRP A 298 -14.29 -20.63 -6.57
CA TRP A 298 -12.84 -20.76 -6.82
C TRP A 298 -12.04 -21.01 -5.54
N GLU A 299 -12.59 -20.68 -4.36
CA GLU A 299 -12.05 -21.07 -3.06
C GLU A 299 -11.73 -22.58 -2.95
N GLN A 300 -12.47 -23.44 -3.66
CA GLN A 300 -12.23 -24.88 -3.66
C GLN A 300 -10.84 -25.24 -4.18
N LYS A 301 -10.21 -24.39 -5.01
CA LYS A 301 -8.87 -24.63 -5.56
C LYS A 301 -7.77 -24.60 -4.51
N PHE A 302 -8.01 -23.95 -3.38
CA PHE A 302 -7.14 -24.05 -2.23
C PHE A 302 -7.11 -25.49 -1.68
N TYR A 303 -8.27 -26.15 -1.64
CA TYR A 303 -8.45 -27.49 -1.08
C TYR A 303 -8.21 -28.63 -2.08
N ASP A 304 -8.09 -28.33 -3.38
CA ASP A 304 -7.69 -29.32 -4.40
C ASP A 304 -6.26 -29.86 -4.17
N ILE A 305 -5.43 -29.12 -3.42
CA ILE A 305 -4.05 -29.48 -3.08
C ILE A 305 -4.02 -30.19 -1.73
N THR A 306 -3.48 -31.41 -1.71
CA THR A 306 -3.35 -32.22 -0.49
C THR A 306 -2.36 -31.56 0.48
N TYR A 307 -2.77 -31.37 1.73
CA TYR A 307 -1.93 -30.75 2.75
C TYR A 307 -0.83 -31.71 3.25
N ASP A 308 0.43 -31.32 3.10
CA ASP A 308 1.59 -32.09 3.60
C ASP A 308 1.92 -31.72 5.05
N ALA A 309 1.22 -32.35 5.99
CA ALA A 309 1.49 -32.21 7.42
C ALA A 309 2.91 -32.67 7.79
N GLY A 310 3.47 -33.65 7.05
CA GLY A 310 4.80 -34.18 7.30
C GLY A 310 5.90 -33.13 7.06
N ARG A 311 5.73 -32.24 6.07
CA ARG A 311 6.63 -31.09 5.88
C ARG A 311 6.64 -30.15 7.08
N ILE A 312 5.47 -29.85 7.64
CA ILE A 312 5.34 -29.00 8.83
C ILE A 312 6.00 -29.67 10.05
N ASP A 313 5.76 -30.96 10.26
CA ASP A 313 6.30 -31.70 11.40
C ASP A 313 7.83 -31.80 11.36
N ARG A 314 8.42 -31.84 10.17
CA ARG A 314 9.88 -31.82 9.96
C ARG A 314 10.49 -30.42 9.90
N GLY A 315 9.69 -29.35 9.97
CA GLY A 315 10.16 -27.99 9.74
C GLY A 315 10.68 -27.74 8.32
N GLN A 316 10.24 -28.54 7.34
CA GLN A 316 10.62 -28.45 5.94
C GLN A 316 9.71 -27.46 5.20
N TYR A 317 9.95 -26.18 5.47
CA TYR A 317 9.15 -25.09 4.93
C TYR A 317 9.39 -24.82 3.44
N ASP A 318 10.63 -24.98 2.97
CA ASP A 318 10.95 -24.82 1.55
C ASP A 318 10.47 -26.00 0.71
N TRP A 319 10.08 -25.72 -0.54
CA TRP A 319 9.66 -26.72 -1.52
C TRP A 319 10.76 -27.77 -1.79
N PRO A 320 10.50 -29.07 -1.53
CA PRO A 320 11.53 -30.10 -1.65
C PRO A 320 11.48 -30.91 -2.95
N HIS A 321 10.50 -30.66 -3.84
CA HIS A 321 10.23 -31.50 -5.01
C HIS A 321 10.79 -30.92 -6.33
N GLY A 322 11.93 -30.23 -6.27
CA GLY A 322 12.60 -29.69 -7.45
C GLY A 322 11.96 -28.39 -7.97
N SER A 323 11.55 -28.37 -9.25
CA SER A 323 10.96 -27.18 -9.87
C SER A 323 9.60 -26.83 -9.26
N TYR A 324 9.40 -25.56 -8.92
CA TYR A 324 8.16 -25.05 -8.36
C TYR A 324 7.15 -24.72 -9.48
N THR A 325 6.24 -25.65 -9.78
CA THR A 325 5.24 -25.54 -10.88
C THR A 325 3.85 -25.92 -10.39
N LEU A 326 2.79 -25.43 -11.04
CA LEU A 326 1.42 -25.79 -10.64
C LEU A 326 1.14 -27.28 -10.79
N ALA A 327 1.74 -27.92 -11.80
CA ALA A 327 1.65 -29.36 -11.98
C ALA A 327 2.31 -30.12 -10.82
N ALA A 328 3.53 -29.72 -10.42
CA ALA A 328 4.22 -30.36 -9.30
C ALA A 328 3.50 -30.16 -7.97
N ILE A 329 2.94 -28.96 -7.72
CA ILE A 329 2.13 -28.69 -6.52
C ILE A 329 0.88 -29.58 -6.48
N ARG A 330 0.21 -29.76 -7.63
CA ARG A 330 -0.94 -30.66 -7.74
C ARG A 330 -0.58 -32.12 -7.47
N ASP A 331 0.56 -32.59 -7.98
CA ASP A 331 0.94 -34.00 -7.90
C ASP A 331 1.53 -34.38 -6.53
N HIS A 332 2.31 -33.49 -5.92
CA HIS A 332 3.00 -33.74 -4.65
C HIS A 332 2.28 -33.21 -3.41
N GLY A 333 1.25 -32.37 -3.59
CA GLY A 333 0.65 -31.63 -2.49
C GLY A 333 1.55 -30.49 -2.02
N GLY A 334 1.24 -29.92 -0.86
CA GLY A 334 2.04 -28.84 -0.29
C GLY A 334 1.51 -28.34 1.05
N ILE A 335 2.14 -27.31 1.59
CA ILE A 335 1.67 -26.62 2.81
C ILE A 335 0.79 -25.42 2.43
N CYS A 336 0.30 -24.67 3.42
CA CYS A 336 -0.67 -23.59 3.21
C CYS A 336 -0.27 -22.57 2.13
N VAL A 337 1.03 -22.23 2.01
CA VAL A 337 1.51 -21.30 0.98
C VAL A 337 1.41 -21.88 -0.43
N ASP A 338 1.64 -23.18 -0.60
CA ASP A 338 1.58 -23.85 -1.90
C ASP A 338 0.12 -23.95 -2.37
N GLN A 339 -0.80 -24.21 -1.43
CA GLN A 339 -2.25 -24.19 -1.67
C GLN A 339 -2.73 -22.79 -2.10
N ALA A 340 -2.30 -21.76 -1.37
CA ALA A 340 -2.64 -20.38 -1.68
C ALA A 340 -2.07 -19.93 -3.04
N TYR A 341 -0.81 -20.28 -3.33
CA TYR A 341 -0.17 -20.00 -4.60
C TYR A 341 -0.91 -20.67 -5.77
N TYR A 342 -1.23 -21.96 -5.63
CA TYR A 342 -1.97 -22.71 -6.65
C TYR A 342 -3.34 -22.08 -6.95
N ALA A 343 -4.11 -21.76 -5.90
CA ALA A 343 -5.41 -21.11 -6.06
C ALA A 343 -5.29 -19.72 -6.70
N ASN A 344 -4.31 -18.92 -6.29
CA ASN A 344 -4.06 -17.58 -6.82
C ASN A 344 -3.73 -17.60 -8.33
N VAL A 345 -2.71 -18.35 -8.74
CA VAL A 345 -2.28 -18.37 -10.15
C VAL A 345 -3.36 -19.00 -11.03
N THR A 346 -4.04 -20.05 -10.57
CA THR A 346 -5.12 -20.67 -11.35
C THR A 346 -6.34 -19.76 -11.52
N ALA A 347 -6.65 -18.91 -10.53
CA ALA A 347 -7.70 -17.90 -10.65
C ALA A 347 -7.35 -16.83 -11.68
N ARG A 348 -6.14 -16.26 -11.58
CA ARG A 348 -5.63 -15.25 -12.52
C ARG A 348 -5.62 -15.76 -13.96
N ALA A 349 -5.26 -17.02 -14.17
CA ALA A 349 -5.32 -17.67 -15.48
C ALA A 349 -6.73 -17.65 -16.12
N TYR A 350 -7.79 -17.61 -15.32
CA TYR A 350 -9.18 -17.56 -15.79
C TYR A 350 -9.78 -16.14 -15.79
N GLY A 351 -8.94 -15.11 -15.60
CA GLY A 351 -9.37 -13.72 -15.58
C GLY A 351 -10.05 -13.33 -14.28
N ILE A 352 -9.84 -14.08 -13.20
CA ILE A 352 -10.39 -13.79 -11.88
C ILE A 352 -9.35 -12.98 -11.09
N PRO A 353 -9.66 -11.75 -10.65
CA PRO A 353 -8.81 -10.99 -9.74
C PRO A 353 -8.56 -11.77 -8.46
N ALA A 354 -7.29 -11.88 -8.07
CA ALA A 354 -6.87 -12.80 -7.03
C ALA A 354 -5.58 -12.34 -6.34
N LEU A 355 -5.41 -12.75 -5.08
CA LEU A 355 -4.27 -12.42 -4.22
C LEU A 355 -3.91 -13.61 -3.32
N LEU A 356 -2.62 -13.72 -3.03
CA LEU A 356 -2.10 -14.56 -1.96
C LEU A 356 -1.92 -13.70 -0.72
N PHE A 357 -2.56 -14.10 0.38
CA PHE A 357 -2.43 -13.46 1.68
C PHE A 357 -1.56 -14.31 2.61
N VAL A 358 -0.83 -13.63 3.48
CA VAL A 358 -0.13 -14.21 4.62
C VAL A 358 -0.50 -13.46 5.90
N GLY A 359 -0.48 -14.14 7.04
CA GLY A 359 -0.83 -13.52 8.31
C GLY A 359 -0.39 -14.30 9.53
N ALA A 360 -0.45 -13.65 10.68
CA ALA A 360 -0.08 -14.20 11.98
C ALA A 360 -1.31 -14.67 12.75
N GLY A 361 -1.36 -15.95 13.11
CA GLY A 361 -2.44 -16.53 13.90
C GLY A 361 -1.95 -17.05 15.24
N ARG A 362 -2.88 -17.52 16.06
CA ARG A 362 -2.59 -18.07 17.39
C ARG A 362 -1.62 -19.25 17.37
N ARG A 363 -1.63 -20.06 16.30
CA ARG A 363 -0.76 -21.21 16.11
C ARG A 363 0.46 -20.95 15.20
N GLY A 364 0.63 -19.72 14.73
CA GLY A 364 1.75 -19.32 13.89
C GLY A 364 1.33 -18.72 12.55
N PRO A 365 2.29 -18.55 11.62
CA PRO A 365 2.05 -17.96 10.31
C PRO A 365 1.20 -18.88 9.44
N HIS A 366 0.37 -18.29 8.59
CA HIS A 366 -0.45 -19.00 7.62
C HIS A 366 -0.57 -18.20 6.33
N ALA A 367 -0.80 -18.92 5.24
CA ALA A 367 -1.06 -18.36 3.94
C ALA A 367 -2.42 -18.83 3.43
N TRP A 368 -3.18 -17.92 2.84
CA TRP A 368 -4.49 -18.20 2.28
C TRP A 368 -4.72 -17.37 1.01
N PHE A 369 -5.88 -17.57 0.41
CA PHE A 369 -6.22 -17.05 -0.89
C PHE A 369 -7.38 -16.06 -0.77
N GLY A 370 -7.33 -14.98 -1.54
CA GLY A 370 -8.47 -14.09 -1.72
C GLY A 370 -8.74 -13.82 -3.19
N TYR A 371 -10.02 -13.67 -3.56
CA TYR A 371 -10.42 -13.49 -4.96
C TYR A 371 -11.77 -12.82 -5.13
N LEU A 372 -12.01 -12.30 -6.33
CA LEU A 372 -13.30 -11.72 -6.68
C LEU A 372 -14.34 -12.83 -6.93
N LYS A 373 -15.10 -13.17 -5.90
CA LYS A 373 -16.09 -14.26 -5.89
C LYS A 373 -17.29 -13.99 -6.77
N ASP A 374 -17.73 -12.74 -6.83
CA ASP A 374 -18.83 -12.30 -7.67
C ASP A 374 -18.67 -10.81 -8.00
N LYS A 375 -19.59 -10.23 -8.78
CA LYS A 375 -19.55 -8.82 -9.15
C LYS A 375 -19.40 -7.92 -7.91
N ASN A 376 -18.22 -7.32 -7.77
CA ASN A 376 -17.83 -6.44 -6.66
C ASN A 376 -17.86 -7.08 -5.26
N ARG A 377 -17.79 -8.42 -5.15
CA ARG A 377 -17.69 -9.12 -3.87
C ARG A 377 -16.41 -9.94 -3.82
N TRP A 378 -15.47 -9.49 -3.00
CA TRP A 378 -14.29 -10.25 -2.67
C TRP A 378 -14.60 -11.32 -1.61
N GLU A 379 -13.99 -12.49 -1.78
CA GLU A 379 -13.83 -13.51 -0.76
C GLU A 379 -12.38 -13.44 -0.31
N LEU A 380 -12.15 -13.01 0.93
CA LEU A 380 -10.80 -12.76 1.46
C LEU A 380 -10.36 -13.83 2.46
N ASP A 381 -11.21 -14.81 2.73
CA ASP A 381 -11.00 -15.82 3.77
C ASP A 381 -10.91 -17.25 3.19
N ALA A 382 -10.71 -17.40 1.87
CA ALA A 382 -10.59 -18.71 1.24
C ALA A 382 -9.32 -19.43 1.72
N GLY A 383 -9.50 -20.39 2.63
CA GLY A 383 -8.40 -21.08 3.32
C GLY A 383 -7.93 -20.39 4.59
N ARG A 384 -8.55 -19.30 5.06
CA ARG A 384 -8.19 -18.63 6.33
C ARG A 384 -8.82 -19.38 7.51
N PHE A 385 -7.99 -19.89 8.42
CA PHE A 385 -8.51 -20.66 9.54
C PHE A 385 -9.08 -19.74 10.64
N ALA A 386 -10.40 -19.69 10.73
CA ALA A 386 -11.12 -18.81 11.68
C ALA A 386 -10.69 -18.98 13.14
N HIS A 387 -10.35 -20.22 13.55
CA HIS A 387 -9.96 -20.51 14.95
C HIS A 387 -8.62 -19.89 15.37
N ASP A 388 -7.78 -19.49 14.42
CA ASP A 388 -6.46 -18.90 14.67
C ASP A 388 -6.48 -17.36 14.67
N LYS A 389 -7.66 -16.75 14.46
CA LYS A 389 -7.89 -15.30 14.53
C LYS A 389 -6.88 -14.47 13.73
N TYR A 390 -6.64 -14.78 12.46
CA TYR A 390 -5.82 -13.89 11.63
C TYR A 390 -6.53 -12.54 11.49
N ALA A 391 -6.08 -11.50 12.20
CA ALA A 391 -6.77 -10.20 12.24
C ALA A 391 -6.60 -9.40 10.94
N THR A 392 -5.42 -9.50 10.33
CA THR A 392 -5.06 -8.80 9.09
C THR A 392 -4.32 -9.76 8.17
N GLY A 393 -4.75 -9.80 6.91
CA GLY A 393 -4.04 -10.45 5.82
C GLY A 393 -3.12 -9.48 5.13
N HIS A 394 -1.90 -9.92 4.82
CA HIS A 394 -0.92 -9.14 4.07
C HIS A 394 -0.69 -9.77 2.70
N ALA A 395 -0.72 -8.96 1.65
CA ALA A 395 -0.40 -9.34 0.29
C ALA A 395 0.53 -8.31 -0.36
N LEU A 396 0.99 -8.61 -1.57
CA LEU A 396 1.72 -7.64 -2.40
C LEU A 396 0.75 -6.92 -3.32
N ASN A 397 0.87 -5.60 -3.41
CA ASN A 397 0.20 -4.80 -4.42
C ASN A 397 0.78 -5.19 -5.81
N PRO A 398 -0.07 -5.68 -6.74
CA PRO A 398 0.33 -6.03 -8.10
C PRO A 398 1.02 -4.93 -8.88
N GLN A 399 0.68 -3.66 -8.65
CA GLN A 399 1.31 -2.54 -9.35
C GLN A 399 2.65 -2.21 -8.69
N LEU A 400 2.63 -1.89 -7.39
CA LEU A 400 3.77 -1.22 -6.73
C LEU A 400 4.81 -2.16 -6.12
N ASN A 401 4.57 -3.48 -6.10
CA ASN A 401 5.37 -4.45 -5.33
C ASN A 401 5.46 -4.13 -3.83
N GLN A 402 4.56 -3.29 -3.33
CA GLN A 402 4.53 -2.89 -1.93
C GLN A 402 3.52 -3.72 -1.14
N PRO A 403 3.75 -3.89 0.18
CA PRO A 403 2.79 -4.54 1.05
C PRO A 403 1.44 -3.82 1.04
N MET A 404 0.37 -4.58 1.00
CA MET A 404 -1.00 -4.14 1.22
C MET A 404 -1.74 -5.11 2.13
N THR A 405 -2.84 -4.66 2.72
CA THR A 405 -3.70 -5.49 3.56
C THR A 405 -4.98 -5.91 2.85
N ASP A 406 -5.66 -6.93 3.37
CA ASP A 406 -7.04 -7.25 3.02
C ASP A 406 -7.97 -6.04 3.22
N HIS A 407 -7.76 -5.27 4.29
CA HIS A 407 -8.48 -4.00 4.55
C HIS A 407 -8.19 -2.91 3.50
N ASP A 408 -6.95 -2.79 3.02
CA ASP A 408 -6.61 -1.87 1.93
C ASP A 408 -7.37 -2.24 0.65
N LEU A 409 -7.46 -3.53 0.34
CA LEU A 409 -8.17 -4.04 -0.84
C LEU A 409 -9.66 -3.71 -0.78
N GLU A 410 -10.30 -3.91 0.38
CA GLU A 410 -11.71 -3.57 0.58
C GLU A 410 -12.01 -2.10 0.29
N TYR A 411 -11.12 -1.19 0.73
CA TYR A 411 -11.24 0.23 0.44
C TYR A 411 -11.03 0.53 -1.06
N LEU A 412 -9.98 -0.03 -1.68
CA LEU A 412 -9.60 0.27 -3.07
C LEU A 412 -10.64 -0.24 -4.07
N CYS A 413 -11.25 -1.39 -3.79
CA CYS A 413 -12.21 -2.03 -4.68
C CYS A 413 -13.67 -1.75 -4.29
N GLN A 414 -13.93 -0.72 -3.46
CA GLN A 414 -15.29 -0.40 -3.07
C GLN A 414 -16.08 0.21 -4.24
N ARG A 415 -17.32 -0.24 -4.42
CA ARG A 415 -18.22 0.22 -5.51
C ARG A 415 -18.40 1.74 -5.58
N ILE A 416 -18.32 2.44 -4.45
CA ILE A 416 -18.53 3.90 -4.45
C ILE A 416 -17.40 4.62 -5.22
N LEU A 417 -16.18 4.06 -5.25
CA LEU A 417 -15.05 4.58 -6.02
C LEU A 417 -15.11 4.22 -7.51
N ASP A 418 -16.10 3.44 -7.95
CA ASP A 418 -16.36 3.18 -9.38
C ASP A 418 -17.65 3.88 -9.86
N SER A 419 -18.23 4.75 -9.03
CA SER A 419 -19.51 5.40 -9.33
C SER A 419 -19.36 6.66 -10.19
N ALA A 420 -20.44 7.06 -10.87
CA ALA A 420 -20.48 8.34 -11.59
C ALA A 420 -20.17 9.53 -10.66
N LYS A 421 -20.63 9.48 -9.40
CA LYS A 421 -20.32 10.49 -8.38
C LYS A 421 -18.83 10.55 -8.06
N TYR A 422 -18.15 9.41 -8.04
CA TYR A 422 -16.71 9.38 -7.83
C TYR A 422 -15.96 10.02 -8.99
N ARG A 423 -16.40 9.84 -10.24
CA ARG A 423 -15.78 10.53 -11.38
C ARG A 423 -15.84 12.05 -11.22
N ASP A 424 -16.96 12.59 -10.74
CA ASP A 424 -17.08 14.02 -10.42
C ASP A 424 -16.19 14.42 -9.24
N ALA A 425 -16.23 13.64 -8.15
CA ALA A 425 -15.39 13.85 -6.98
C ALA A 425 -13.89 13.87 -7.33
N SER A 426 -13.45 12.92 -8.15
CA SER A 426 -12.07 12.76 -8.61
C SER A 426 -11.62 13.97 -9.42
N ARG A 427 -12.43 14.42 -10.38
CA ARG A 427 -12.16 15.64 -11.17
C ARG A 427 -12.04 16.90 -10.30
N TYR A 428 -12.96 17.09 -9.36
CA TYR A 428 -12.91 18.23 -8.43
C TYR A 428 -11.69 18.19 -7.52
N ALA A 429 -11.32 17.01 -7.01
CA ALA A 429 -10.13 16.87 -6.17
C ALA A 429 -8.83 17.11 -6.95
N ARG A 430 -8.74 16.67 -8.21
CA ARG A 430 -7.59 16.94 -9.08
C ARG A 430 -7.45 18.43 -9.38
N LEU A 431 -8.57 19.12 -9.67
CA LEU A 431 -8.58 20.58 -9.81
C LEU A 431 -8.14 21.26 -8.51
N ALA A 432 -8.69 20.84 -7.37
CA ALA A 432 -8.30 21.38 -6.06
C ALA A 432 -6.79 21.21 -5.77
N CYS A 433 -6.19 20.07 -6.15
CA CYS A 433 -4.75 19.85 -6.08
C CYS A 433 -3.98 20.89 -6.91
N VAL A 434 -4.35 21.09 -8.18
CA VAL A 434 -3.69 22.07 -9.07
C VAL A 434 -3.81 23.50 -8.52
N LEU A 435 -4.98 23.85 -7.99
CA LEU A 435 -5.21 25.16 -7.40
C LEU A 435 -4.35 25.37 -6.14
N LEU A 436 -4.17 24.33 -5.33
CA LEU A 436 -3.27 24.39 -4.17
C LEU A 436 -1.81 24.59 -4.61
N ASP A 437 -1.35 23.85 -5.63
CA ASP A 437 0.00 23.98 -6.19
C ASP A 437 0.29 25.41 -6.70
N LEU A 438 -0.75 26.06 -7.26
CA LEU A 438 -0.69 27.44 -7.75
C LEU A 438 -0.89 28.50 -6.66
N GLY A 439 -1.04 28.09 -5.39
CA GLY A 439 -1.25 29.00 -4.24
C GLY A 439 -2.68 29.56 -4.12
N MET A 440 -3.62 29.09 -4.93
CA MET A 440 -5.04 29.51 -4.94
C MET A 440 -5.83 28.77 -3.84
N THR A 441 -5.43 29.00 -2.60
CA THR A 441 -5.84 28.22 -1.42
C THR A 441 -7.36 28.22 -1.18
N ASP A 442 -8.03 29.35 -1.38
CA ASP A 442 -9.49 29.44 -1.16
C ASP A 442 -10.27 28.63 -2.19
N GLN A 443 -9.87 28.70 -3.46
CA GLN A 443 -10.50 27.93 -4.52
C GLN A 443 -10.17 26.43 -4.40
N ALA A 444 -8.94 26.09 -4.01
CA ALA A 444 -8.56 24.72 -3.69
C ALA A 444 -9.46 24.12 -2.61
N ARG A 445 -9.71 24.87 -1.53
CA ARG A 445 -10.64 24.48 -0.46
C ARG A 445 -12.06 24.26 -1.00
N ASN A 446 -12.60 25.20 -1.78
CA ASN A 446 -13.95 25.11 -2.33
C ASN A 446 -14.14 23.86 -3.20
N PHE A 447 -13.18 23.51 -4.06
CA PHE A 447 -13.27 22.31 -4.89
C PHE A 447 -13.02 21.01 -4.12
N ALA A 448 -12.21 21.05 -3.05
CA ALA A 448 -12.10 19.92 -2.13
C ALA A 448 -13.44 19.66 -1.41
N ASP A 449 -14.13 20.72 -0.95
CA ASP A 449 -15.46 20.61 -0.35
C ASP A 449 -16.48 20.03 -1.35
N LEU A 450 -16.52 20.52 -2.59
CA LEU A 450 -17.37 19.98 -3.67
C LEU A 450 -17.10 18.48 -3.92
N SER A 451 -15.85 18.05 -3.82
CA SER A 451 -15.49 16.64 -3.95
C SER A 451 -16.04 15.79 -2.79
N LEU A 452 -15.93 16.29 -1.55
CA LEU A 452 -16.45 15.61 -0.36
C LEU A 452 -17.98 15.56 -0.33
N GLU A 453 -18.67 16.55 -0.92
CA GLU A 453 -20.12 16.53 -1.13
C GLU A 453 -20.55 15.37 -2.04
N GLN A 454 -19.73 14.99 -3.02
CA GLN A 454 -20.00 13.85 -3.91
C GLN A 454 -19.70 12.51 -3.23
N VAL A 455 -18.48 12.37 -2.72
CA VAL A 455 -17.97 11.13 -2.10
C VAL A 455 -17.15 11.46 -0.87
N ARG A 456 -17.79 11.44 0.30
CA ARG A 456 -17.14 11.73 1.57
C ARG A 456 -16.02 10.75 1.94
N ALA A 457 -16.09 9.50 1.46
CA ALA A 457 -15.09 8.46 1.68
C ALA A 457 -13.95 8.50 0.64
N TYR A 458 -13.71 9.65 0.00
CA TYR A 458 -12.58 9.84 -0.90
C TYR A 458 -11.46 10.59 -0.17
N VAL A 459 -10.27 10.00 -0.14
CA VAL A 459 -9.14 10.47 0.68
C VAL A 459 -8.53 11.79 0.19
N LEU A 460 -8.45 12.03 -1.12
CA LEU A 460 -7.67 13.16 -1.67
C LEU A 460 -8.14 14.54 -1.16
N PRO A 461 -9.45 14.87 -1.15
CA PRO A 461 -9.92 16.15 -0.63
C PRO A 461 -9.54 16.41 0.83
N TRP A 462 -9.60 15.40 1.71
CA TRP A 462 -9.20 15.54 3.12
C TRP A 462 -7.74 15.97 3.25
N ARG A 463 -6.86 15.40 2.40
CA ARG A 463 -5.45 15.76 2.37
C ARG A 463 -5.20 17.19 1.89
N ILE A 464 -5.98 17.65 0.92
CA ILE A 464 -5.91 19.04 0.45
C ILE A 464 -6.27 19.98 1.61
N HIS A 465 -7.32 19.68 2.39
CA HIS A 465 -7.62 20.46 3.60
C HIS A 465 -6.52 20.37 4.66
N GLU A 466 -5.95 19.19 4.88
CA GLU A 466 -4.84 19.00 5.83
C GLU A 466 -3.65 19.89 5.46
N GLU A 467 -3.22 19.88 4.20
CA GLU A 467 -2.10 20.68 3.71
C GLU A 467 -2.34 22.18 3.87
N ILE A 468 -3.55 22.65 3.52
CA ILE A 468 -3.95 24.05 3.71
C ILE A 468 -3.87 24.44 5.19
N LEU A 469 -4.40 23.62 6.09
CA LEU A 469 -4.40 23.92 7.54
C LEU A 469 -2.99 23.86 8.14
N ARG A 470 -2.14 22.95 7.66
CA ARG A 470 -0.72 22.88 8.04
C ARG A 470 0.05 24.13 7.60
N GLY A 471 -0.11 24.54 6.35
CA GLY A 471 0.50 25.78 5.84
C GLY A 471 0.06 27.02 6.62
N GLN A 472 -1.19 27.04 7.07
CA GLN A 472 -1.75 28.10 7.92
C GLN A 472 -1.41 27.96 9.42
N LYS A 473 -0.73 26.88 9.82
CA LYS A 473 -0.41 26.55 11.22
C LYS A 473 -1.65 26.51 12.14
N ARG A 474 -2.80 26.05 11.63
CA ARG A 474 -4.08 25.98 12.35
C ARG A 474 -4.28 24.63 13.05
N SER A 475 -3.46 24.35 14.05
CA SER A 475 -3.41 23.03 14.71
C SER A 475 -4.75 22.56 15.30
N GLU A 476 -5.55 23.46 15.91
CA GLU A 476 -6.88 23.09 16.44
C GLU A 476 -7.88 22.72 15.35
N ASP A 477 -7.82 23.37 14.19
CA ASP A 477 -8.71 23.03 13.08
C ASP A 477 -8.25 21.77 12.36
N LEU A 478 -6.94 21.47 12.39
CA LEU A 478 -6.41 20.21 11.90
C LEU A 478 -6.89 19.03 12.76
N LEU A 479 -6.96 19.18 14.08
CA LEU A 479 -7.57 18.18 14.97
C LEU A 479 -9.05 17.93 14.65
N LYS A 480 -9.82 19.00 14.36
CA LYS A 480 -11.23 18.88 13.94
C LYS A 480 -11.38 18.22 12.57
N LEU A 481 -10.51 18.55 11.63
CA LEU A 481 -10.50 17.94 10.29
C LEU A 481 -10.31 16.44 10.39
N TRP A 482 -9.28 15.98 11.11
CA TRP A 482 -9.02 14.55 11.27
C TRP A 482 -10.13 13.83 12.05
N ASP A 483 -10.87 14.52 12.91
CA ASP A 483 -12.06 13.95 13.53
C ASP A 483 -13.20 13.74 12.54
N ALA A 484 -13.47 14.75 11.71
CA ALA A 484 -14.46 14.66 10.64
C ALA A 484 -14.10 13.59 9.60
N GLU A 485 -12.82 13.45 9.29
CA GLU A 485 -12.25 12.41 8.42
C GLU A 485 -12.41 11.02 9.06
N ALA A 486 -12.01 10.83 10.31
CA ALA A 486 -12.19 9.55 11.02
C ALA A 486 -13.66 9.12 11.06
N ASN A 487 -14.59 10.06 11.21
CA ASN A 487 -16.02 9.78 11.13
C ASN A 487 -16.48 9.38 9.73
N ALA A 488 -15.89 9.95 8.66
CA ALA A 488 -16.16 9.55 7.28
C ALA A 488 -15.67 8.13 6.98
N PHE A 489 -14.53 7.74 7.55
CA PHE A 489 -13.91 6.43 7.39
C PHE A 489 -14.24 5.45 8.52
N ARG A 490 -15.32 5.68 9.29
CA ARG A 490 -15.70 4.83 10.44
C ARG A 490 -15.84 3.33 10.14
N LYS A 491 -16.06 2.96 8.86
CA LYS A 491 -16.14 1.56 8.40
C LYS A 491 -14.78 0.90 8.18
N TYR A 492 -13.69 1.67 8.23
CA TYR A 492 -12.32 1.24 7.98
C TYR A 492 -11.48 1.48 9.25
N PRO A 493 -11.47 0.53 10.20
CA PRO A 493 -10.82 0.70 11.50
C PRO A 493 -9.35 1.09 11.40
N ASP A 494 -8.62 0.57 10.41
CA ASP A 494 -7.22 0.90 10.15
C ASP A 494 -7.02 2.38 9.81
N MET A 495 -7.90 2.96 8.99
CA MET A 495 -7.84 4.39 8.64
C MET A 495 -8.12 5.24 9.88
N VAL A 496 -9.13 4.84 10.67
CA VAL A 496 -9.50 5.52 11.90
C VAL A 496 -8.35 5.46 12.91
N ALA A 497 -7.75 4.29 13.14
CA ALA A 497 -6.62 4.12 14.03
C ALA A 497 -5.44 5.00 13.61
N SER A 498 -5.11 5.02 12.32
CA SER A 498 -4.05 5.88 11.75
C SER A 498 -4.32 7.36 11.97
N LEU A 499 -5.54 7.84 11.73
CA LEU A 499 -5.93 9.23 11.97
C LEU A 499 -5.86 9.61 13.45
N ARG A 500 -6.22 8.69 14.33
CA ARG A 500 -6.21 8.92 15.80
C ARG A 500 -4.78 8.92 16.34
N GLN A 501 -3.90 8.11 15.78
CA GLN A 501 -2.45 8.20 16.02
C GLN A 501 -1.87 9.54 15.57
N LYS A 502 -2.25 10.04 14.38
CA LYS A 502 -1.85 11.37 13.90
C LYS A 502 -2.33 12.49 14.84
N GLN A 503 -3.60 12.45 15.26
CA GLN A 503 -4.16 13.39 16.23
C GLN A 503 -3.43 13.36 17.56
N ALA A 504 -3.16 12.17 18.10
CA ALA A 504 -2.39 12.01 19.34
C ALA A 504 -0.97 12.60 19.19
N GLY A 505 -0.30 12.38 18.06
CA GLY A 505 0.99 13.01 17.75
C GLY A 505 0.94 14.54 17.78
N LEU A 506 -0.08 15.14 17.15
CA LEU A 506 -0.26 16.60 17.16
C LEU A 506 -0.59 17.13 18.55
N LEU A 507 -1.50 16.49 19.30
CA LEU A 507 -1.83 16.87 20.68
C LEU A 507 -0.58 16.90 21.57
N ARG A 508 0.30 15.90 21.46
CA ARG A 508 1.58 15.87 22.18
C ARG A 508 2.49 17.04 21.78
N SER A 509 2.60 17.35 20.49
CA SER A 509 3.39 18.51 20.04
C SER A 509 2.87 19.85 20.57
N LEU A 510 1.62 19.90 21.00
CA LEU A 510 0.98 21.06 21.65
C LEU A 510 1.07 21.01 23.18
N GLY A 511 1.76 20.04 23.78
CA GLY A 511 1.86 19.83 25.23
C GLY A 511 0.60 19.24 25.87
N ARG A 512 -0.28 18.62 25.09
CA ARG A 512 -1.56 18.04 25.54
C ARG A 512 -1.47 16.51 25.66
N ASP A 513 -0.47 16.01 26.40
CA ASP A 513 -0.21 14.57 26.54
C ASP A 513 -1.36 13.77 27.14
N ALA A 514 -2.09 14.37 28.10
CA ALA A 514 -3.25 13.74 28.72
C ALA A 514 -4.40 13.54 27.71
N ASP A 515 -4.64 14.53 26.83
CA ASP A 515 -5.65 14.43 25.78
C ASP A 515 -5.26 13.38 24.73
N ALA A 516 -3.98 13.34 24.36
CA ALA A 516 -3.44 12.35 23.43
C ALA A 516 -3.61 10.92 23.96
N THR A 517 -3.28 10.71 25.23
CA THR A 517 -3.42 9.40 25.91
C THR A 517 -4.88 8.97 25.95
N LYS A 518 -5.76 9.86 26.42
CA LYS A 518 -7.20 9.62 26.50
C LYS A 518 -7.84 9.36 25.13
N LEU A 519 -7.33 9.97 24.07
CA LEU A 519 -7.80 9.73 22.70
C LEU A 519 -7.49 8.30 22.23
N LEU A 520 -6.28 7.81 22.51
CA LEU A 520 -5.85 6.48 22.10
C LEU A 520 -6.54 5.39 22.92
N GLU A 521 -6.63 5.54 24.25
CA GLU A 521 -7.36 4.61 25.14
C GLU A 521 -8.83 4.47 24.71
N ARG A 522 -9.51 5.60 24.46
CA ARG A 522 -10.90 5.59 23.96
C ARG A 522 -11.06 4.90 22.61
N GLN A 523 -10.01 4.87 21.79
CA GLN A 523 -10.09 4.15 20.52
C GLN A 523 -9.84 2.68 20.68
N GLU A 524 -8.90 2.30 21.52
CA GLU A 524 -8.67 0.91 21.89
C GLU A 524 -9.96 0.27 22.43
N ASP A 525 -10.68 0.95 23.32
CA ASP A 525 -11.98 0.52 23.86
C ASP A 525 -13.08 0.32 22.81
N ARG A 526 -12.94 0.93 21.63
CA ARG A 526 -13.93 0.89 20.53
C ARG A 526 -13.58 -0.11 19.45
N LEU A 527 -12.38 -0.69 19.47
CA LEU A 527 -11.97 -1.69 18.50
C LEU A 527 -12.79 -2.96 18.69
N ASP A 528 -13.07 -3.63 17.58
CA ASP A 528 -13.60 -5.00 17.62
C ASP A 528 -12.57 -5.90 18.33
N PRO A 529 -13.00 -6.81 19.25
CA PRO A 529 -12.10 -7.76 19.89
C PRO A 529 -11.29 -8.64 18.93
N ASP A 530 -11.71 -8.80 17.67
CA ASP A 530 -10.95 -9.51 16.64
C ASP A 530 -9.85 -8.65 15.97
N ARG A 531 -9.77 -7.36 16.30
CA ARG A 531 -8.70 -6.43 15.89
C ARG A 531 -7.63 -6.27 16.96
N ASP A 532 -7.13 -7.40 17.47
CA ASP A 532 -6.05 -7.45 18.46
C ASP A 532 -4.74 -6.82 17.94
N ASP A 533 -4.56 -6.82 16.62
CA ASP A 533 -3.46 -6.18 15.89
C ASP A 533 -3.46 -4.65 16.06
N LEU A 534 -4.62 -4.01 15.91
CA LEU A 534 -4.76 -2.57 16.11
C LEU A 534 -4.62 -2.19 17.58
N ALA A 535 -5.22 -2.95 18.50
CA ALA A 535 -5.07 -2.73 19.93
C ALA A 535 -3.58 -2.80 20.32
N ARG A 536 -2.88 -3.86 19.88
CA ARG A 536 -1.43 -4.02 20.11
C ARG A 536 -0.63 -2.85 19.58
N ARG A 537 -0.95 -2.37 18.38
CA ARG A 537 -0.27 -1.22 17.78
C ARG A 537 -0.50 0.07 18.58
N LEU A 538 -1.74 0.37 18.97
CA LEU A 538 -2.08 1.55 19.75
C LEU A 538 -1.41 1.53 21.14
N ALA A 539 -1.47 0.40 21.84
CA ALA A 539 -0.82 0.21 23.13
C ALA A 539 0.72 0.28 23.02
N SER A 540 1.31 -0.31 21.97
CA SER A 540 2.76 -0.24 21.72
C SER A 540 3.27 1.19 21.52
N ASP A 541 2.46 2.07 20.90
CA ASP A 541 2.82 3.48 20.78
C ASP A 541 2.83 4.18 22.14
N GLN A 542 1.97 3.79 23.08
CA GLN A 542 2.01 4.31 24.45
C GLN A 542 3.23 3.80 25.22
N VAL A 543 3.63 2.54 25.01
CA VAL A 543 4.87 1.97 25.57
C VAL A 543 6.09 2.75 25.07
N ARG A 544 6.17 3.00 23.76
CA ARG A 544 7.25 3.78 23.15
C ARG A 544 7.31 5.19 23.73
N GLN A 545 6.16 5.84 23.93
CA GLN A 545 6.11 7.17 24.53
C GLN A 545 6.66 7.18 25.96
N ALA A 546 6.26 6.23 26.81
CA ALA A 546 6.76 6.15 28.18
C ALA A 546 8.29 5.89 28.18
N TYR A 547 8.78 5.09 27.24
CA TYR A 547 10.20 4.82 27.05
C TYR A 547 10.98 6.08 26.64
N ASP A 548 10.54 6.77 25.58
CA ASP A 548 11.21 7.97 25.06
C ASP A 548 11.17 9.13 26.08
N GLY A 549 10.15 9.19 26.92
CA GLY A 549 10.04 10.12 28.05
C GLY A 549 10.91 9.77 29.26
N GLY A 550 11.71 8.69 29.19
CA GLY A 550 12.57 8.22 30.29
C GLY A 550 11.81 7.53 31.44
N ASN A 551 10.50 7.33 31.31
CA ASN A 551 9.69 6.64 32.31
C ASN A 551 9.67 5.13 32.02
N TYR A 552 10.84 4.49 32.18
CA TYR A 552 11.04 3.09 31.85
C TYR A 552 10.19 2.13 32.69
N ALA A 553 9.88 2.49 33.94
CA ALA A 553 9.00 1.70 34.79
C ALA A 553 7.56 1.67 34.25
N LEU A 554 7.04 2.82 33.79
CA LEU A 554 5.73 2.90 33.15
C LEU A 554 5.73 2.17 31.80
N ALA A 555 6.78 2.31 30.99
CA ALA A 555 6.91 1.61 29.72
C ALA A 555 6.85 0.09 29.90
N ARG A 556 7.60 -0.43 30.89
CA ARG A 556 7.54 -1.83 31.29
C ARG A 556 6.13 -2.23 31.74
N SER A 557 5.52 -1.48 32.66
CA SER A 557 4.18 -1.80 33.18
C SER A 557 3.13 -1.88 32.07
N LYS A 558 3.08 -0.88 31.17
CA LYS A 558 2.13 -0.88 30.04
C LYS A 558 2.33 -2.06 29.10
N LEU A 559 3.58 -2.49 28.89
CA LEU A 559 3.88 -3.65 28.07
C LEU A 559 3.48 -4.97 28.75
N GLU A 560 3.65 -5.07 30.07
CA GLU A 560 3.15 -6.19 30.87
C GLU A 560 1.62 -6.29 30.84
N ASP A 561 0.92 -5.15 30.96
CA ASP A 561 -0.54 -5.07 30.89
C ASP A 561 -1.04 -5.57 29.52
N LEU A 562 -0.47 -5.04 28.43
CA LEU A 562 -0.78 -5.48 27.07
C LEU A 562 -0.54 -6.98 26.86
N LEU A 563 0.58 -7.50 27.36
CA LEU A 563 0.90 -8.93 27.26
C LEU A 563 -0.12 -9.80 28.01
N ASN A 564 -0.56 -9.36 29.19
CA ASN A 564 -1.57 -10.06 29.99
C ASN A 564 -2.95 -10.04 29.33
N GLU A 565 -3.35 -8.91 28.76
CA GLU A 565 -4.61 -8.76 28.01
C GLU A 565 -4.62 -9.68 26.79
N GLN A 566 -3.50 -9.77 26.07
CA GLN A 566 -3.35 -10.59 24.87
C GLN A 566 -2.84 -12.01 25.13
N GLN A 567 -2.85 -12.46 26.39
CA GLN A 567 -2.34 -13.79 26.76
C GLN A 567 -3.07 -14.93 26.01
N ALA A 568 -4.33 -14.74 25.60
CA ALA A 568 -5.08 -15.74 24.84
C ALA A 568 -4.70 -15.81 23.34
N GLU A 569 -3.85 -14.90 22.85
CA GLU A 569 -3.51 -14.77 21.42
C GLU A 569 -2.36 -15.67 20.96
N GLY A 570 -1.87 -16.57 21.82
CA GLY A 570 -0.96 -17.65 21.44
C GLY A 570 0.38 -17.15 20.89
N GLN A 571 0.80 -17.64 19.72
CA GLN A 571 2.07 -17.25 19.10
C GLN A 571 2.11 -15.78 18.64
N LYS A 572 0.96 -15.11 18.50
CA LYS A 572 0.93 -13.69 18.08
C LYS A 572 1.66 -12.76 19.03
N VAL A 573 1.78 -13.11 20.32
CA VAL A 573 2.46 -12.28 21.33
C VAL A 573 3.98 -12.50 21.37
N LEU A 574 4.52 -13.50 20.67
CA LEU A 574 5.96 -13.81 20.72
C LEU A 574 6.84 -12.62 20.32
N PRO A 575 6.57 -11.89 19.22
CA PRO A 575 7.36 -10.70 18.87
C PRO A 575 7.30 -9.61 19.94
N LEU A 576 6.18 -9.51 20.67
CA LEU A 576 5.99 -8.54 21.74
C LEU A 576 6.79 -8.92 23.00
N LEU A 577 6.91 -10.23 23.29
CA LEU A 577 7.76 -10.74 24.37
C LEU A 577 9.25 -10.51 24.09
N ASP A 578 9.69 -10.67 22.84
CA ASP A 578 11.06 -10.31 22.47
C ASP A 578 11.34 -8.83 22.71
N VAL A 579 10.42 -7.97 22.29
CA VAL A 579 10.50 -6.52 22.55
C VAL A 579 10.51 -6.21 24.04
N TYR A 580 9.73 -6.92 24.85
CA TYR A 580 9.73 -6.78 26.31
C TYR A 580 11.09 -7.15 26.93
N LEU A 581 11.70 -8.25 26.50
CA LEU A 581 13.00 -8.67 27.00
C LEU A 581 14.12 -7.72 26.59
N ASP A 582 14.07 -7.17 25.36
CA ASP A 582 15.03 -6.17 24.91
C ASP A 582 14.87 -4.86 25.69
N LEU A 583 13.64 -4.35 25.84
CA LEU A 583 13.35 -3.13 26.59
C LEU A 583 13.84 -3.24 28.05
N THR A 584 13.53 -4.35 28.72
CA THR A 584 13.91 -4.53 30.13
C THR A 584 15.40 -4.74 30.32
N ARG A 585 16.10 -5.32 29.33
CA ARG A 585 17.56 -5.39 29.32
C ARG A 585 18.20 -4.02 29.15
N GLU A 586 17.70 -3.21 28.22
CA GLU A 586 18.22 -1.86 27.95
C GLU A 586 17.99 -0.89 29.10
N THR A 587 16.91 -1.10 29.87
CA THR A 587 16.52 -0.22 30.99
C THR A 587 16.89 -0.78 32.36
N GLU A 588 17.70 -1.84 32.41
CA GLU A 588 18.20 -2.50 33.63
C GLU A 588 17.08 -3.02 34.56
N GLN A 589 15.92 -3.38 34.00
CA GLN A 589 14.75 -3.93 34.71
C GLN A 589 14.64 -5.47 34.55
N THR A 590 15.78 -6.17 34.48
CA THR A 590 15.83 -7.59 34.11
C THR A 590 15.31 -8.52 35.21
N THR A 591 15.42 -8.12 36.48
CA THR A 591 14.89 -8.91 37.61
C THR A 591 13.36 -8.94 37.60
N GLU A 592 12.73 -7.81 37.31
CA GLU A 592 11.30 -7.65 37.13
C GLU A 592 10.82 -8.48 35.94
N ALA A 593 11.58 -8.43 34.83
CA ALA A 593 11.30 -9.22 33.63
C ALA A 593 11.28 -10.72 33.91
N ALA A 594 12.28 -11.25 34.62
CA ALA A 594 12.31 -12.66 35.00
C ALA A 594 11.10 -13.08 35.87
N LYS A 595 10.69 -12.22 36.82
CA LYS A 595 9.49 -12.46 37.65
C LYS A 595 8.20 -12.45 36.83
N PHE A 596 8.06 -11.49 35.92
CA PHE A 596 6.92 -11.40 35.02
C PHE A 596 6.87 -12.62 34.09
N MET A 597 7.95 -12.92 33.37
CA MET A 597 8.01 -14.01 32.40
C MET A 597 7.71 -15.37 33.03
N LYS A 598 8.15 -15.61 34.28
CA LYS A 598 7.80 -16.82 35.01
C LYS A 598 6.28 -16.93 35.20
N ARG A 599 5.65 -15.87 35.75
CA ARG A 599 4.19 -15.83 35.95
C ARG A 599 3.42 -15.95 34.63
N TYR A 600 3.91 -15.27 33.60
CA TYR A 600 3.33 -15.26 32.26
C TYR A 600 3.34 -16.66 31.64
N THR A 601 4.50 -17.32 31.67
CA THR A 601 4.69 -18.68 31.16
C THR A 601 3.86 -19.70 31.94
N ASP A 602 3.82 -19.60 33.27
CA ASP A 602 2.98 -20.45 34.12
C ASP A 602 1.48 -20.27 33.79
N GLY A 603 1.06 -19.03 33.54
CA GLY A 603 -0.31 -18.70 33.12
C GLY A 603 -0.66 -19.27 31.75
N MET A 604 0.25 -19.15 30.78
CA MET A 604 0.11 -19.72 29.44
C MET A 604 -0.02 -21.24 29.48
N GLN A 605 0.83 -21.91 30.27
CA GLN A 605 0.78 -23.37 30.41
C GLN A 605 -0.53 -23.88 31.01
N ARG A 606 -1.24 -23.07 31.79
CA ARG A 606 -2.57 -23.43 32.33
C ARG A 606 -3.71 -23.22 31.33
N ARG A 607 -3.54 -22.33 30.35
CA ARG A 607 -4.60 -21.90 29.41
C ARG A 607 -4.47 -22.50 28.01
N SER A 608 -3.26 -22.86 27.59
CA SER A 608 -3.01 -23.41 26.25
C SER A 608 -3.69 -24.77 26.08
N VAL A 609 -4.36 -24.96 24.94
CA VAL A 609 -4.58 -26.29 24.35
C VAL A 609 -3.18 -26.87 24.07
N ASP A 610 -2.94 -28.14 24.40
CA ASP A 610 -1.63 -28.81 24.39
C ASP A 610 -0.90 -28.77 23.02
N ASP A 611 -0.23 -27.66 22.66
CA ASP A 611 0.78 -27.64 21.59
C ASP A 611 2.19 -27.59 22.19
N PRO A 612 2.93 -28.72 22.16
CA PRO A 612 4.30 -28.79 22.66
C PRO A 612 5.25 -27.78 22.02
N ARG A 613 5.03 -27.41 20.74
CA ARG A 613 5.90 -26.46 20.03
C ARG A 613 5.81 -25.07 20.62
N THR A 614 4.59 -24.56 20.77
CA THR A 614 4.32 -23.27 21.40
C THR A 614 4.87 -23.24 22.84
N ARG A 615 4.73 -24.34 23.60
CA ARG A 615 5.28 -24.45 24.96
C ARG A 615 6.80 -24.37 24.99
N GLY A 616 7.49 -24.99 24.02
CA GLY A 616 8.94 -24.93 23.89
C GLY A 616 9.46 -23.49 23.74
N VAL A 617 8.85 -22.72 22.85
CA VAL A 617 9.24 -21.32 22.59
C VAL A 617 9.09 -20.44 23.83
N PHE A 618 8.02 -20.57 24.60
CA PHE A 618 7.86 -19.80 25.85
C PHE A 618 8.91 -20.17 26.90
N LEU A 619 9.31 -21.45 26.97
CA LEU A 619 10.40 -21.86 27.87
C LEU A 619 11.74 -21.25 27.44
N GLU A 620 12.01 -21.15 26.15
CA GLU A 620 13.21 -20.49 25.61
C GLU A 620 13.23 -19.00 25.97
N LEU A 621 12.11 -18.29 25.83
CA LEU A 621 11.99 -16.89 26.25
C LEU A 621 12.17 -16.72 27.77
N LEU A 622 11.66 -17.65 28.57
CA LEU A 622 11.85 -17.65 30.02
C LEU A 622 13.32 -17.89 30.41
N ILE A 623 14.02 -18.79 29.71
CA ILE A 623 15.46 -19.01 29.89
C ILE A 623 16.22 -17.71 29.62
N ARG A 624 15.95 -17.04 28.50
CA ARG A 624 16.56 -15.75 28.15
C ARG A 624 16.29 -14.68 29.22
N ALA A 625 15.07 -14.64 29.78
CA ALA A 625 14.74 -13.72 30.86
C ALA A 625 15.58 -13.96 32.13
N TYR A 626 15.77 -15.23 32.53
CA TYR A 626 16.63 -15.59 33.65
C TYR A 626 18.10 -15.26 33.40
N GLU A 627 18.60 -15.54 32.20
CA GLU A 627 19.97 -15.19 31.80
C GLU A 627 20.21 -13.68 31.85
N ASN A 628 19.29 -12.87 31.32
CA ASN A 628 19.36 -11.41 31.39
C ASN A 628 19.36 -10.89 32.85
N ALA A 629 18.73 -11.62 33.77
CA ALA A 629 18.70 -11.29 35.20
C ALA A 629 19.90 -11.84 35.99
N GLY A 630 20.79 -12.60 35.36
CA GLY A 630 21.89 -13.29 36.03
C GLY A 630 21.48 -14.52 36.86
N ASP A 631 20.25 -15.01 36.72
CA ASP A 631 19.71 -16.17 37.46
C ASP A 631 19.99 -17.48 36.71
N LEU A 632 21.27 -17.87 36.66
CA LEU A 632 21.72 -19.06 35.93
C LEU A 632 21.11 -20.37 36.46
N SER A 633 20.79 -20.43 37.76
CA SER A 633 20.20 -21.62 38.39
C SER A 633 18.81 -21.91 37.84
N ASN A 634 17.94 -20.90 37.77
CA ASN A 634 16.60 -21.09 37.20
C ASN A 634 16.64 -21.26 35.67
N ALA A 635 17.59 -20.65 34.98
CA ALA A 635 17.82 -20.88 33.55
C ALA A 635 18.14 -22.37 33.27
N GLU A 636 19.10 -22.96 33.99
CA GLU A 636 19.47 -24.38 33.85
C GLU A 636 18.29 -25.32 34.19
N ARG A 637 17.55 -25.00 35.25
CA ARG A 637 16.37 -25.79 35.63
C ARG A 637 15.30 -25.77 34.54
N THR A 638 15.16 -24.65 33.85
CA THR A 638 14.19 -24.47 32.77
C THR A 638 14.67 -25.15 31.48
N ARG A 639 15.96 -25.12 31.15
CA ARG A 639 16.54 -25.91 30.05
C ARG A 639 16.25 -27.41 30.19
N LYS A 640 16.46 -27.97 31.39
CA LYS A 640 16.10 -29.37 31.67
C LYS A 640 14.62 -29.69 31.48
N LYS A 641 13.71 -28.71 31.59
CA LYS A 641 12.29 -28.90 31.28
C LYS A 641 12.05 -28.89 29.77
N LEU A 642 12.72 -27.98 29.04
CA LEU A 642 12.66 -27.91 27.59
C LEU A 642 13.21 -29.19 26.94
N ASP A 643 14.32 -29.73 27.44
CA ASP A 643 14.93 -30.97 26.96
C ASP A 643 14.06 -32.21 27.18
N ARG A 644 13.09 -32.15 28.10
CA ARG A 644 12.11 -33.23 28.32
C ARG A 644 10.88 -33.10 27.42
N LEU A 645 10.66 -31.91 26.86
CA LEU A 645 9.54 -31.60 25.98
C LEU A 645 9.88 -31.92 24.52
N ARG A 646 11.16 -31.75 24.15
CA ARG A 646 11.77 -32.22 22.91
C ARG A 646 12.04 -33.72 23.00
#